data_AF-A0A7J6D7F3-F1
#
_entry.id   AF-A0A7J6D7F3-F1
#
_cell.length_a   1.000
_cell.length_b   1.000
_cell.length_c   1.000
_cell.angle_alpha   90.00
_cell.angle_beta   90.00
_cell.angle_gamma   90.00
#
_symmetry.space_group_name_H-M   'P 1'
#
loop_
_entity.id
_entity.type
_entity.pdbx_description
1 polymer ?
#
loop_
_entity_poly.entity_id
_entity_poly.type
_entity_poly.pdbx_seq_one_letter_code
_entity_poly.pdbx_strand_id
1 'polypeptide(L)'
;MASVEQYCDTLDEPKEKKLKHEQVQMSSGVHTGVSVDLNAQTGATVNASVLTGNTITSVTFNYNTAGHEPQKLSETAEKHTEKQDLILKKLLETHKSNMKKKAERIFEGKKENKAHLEVVYTELFITEGDMKDVNQEHENLKIDDAFKNKQTQDKPIKCNDMFSILRENSEKNIVLTKGIAGIGKTVSVHKFILDWAEGKANQDIHCVFLLPFRDINRIKDREFSLHEFVQVFYPEMKNLVKLRLHASCNLFIFDGLDESRLPLNFESEILQSFEERSSVDVLFTNLVKGTLLPSALVWVTSRPAAANQIPPEHVGLFTEVRGFTDQQKEEYFRKRIKDETLASRIISHIKTSRSLYIMCHIPVFCWITATVLQDILINNSEESISTTLTEMYIHFLLIQMKMKNQKYDEKTERQRKKLLRSNRGMILKLAKLAFEQLKQESIVFYEEDLEACGIDVSENFTGLKSEEFTGMITEIFEMEAGLHETKVFCFVHLSVQEFLAAVHVFICYLEKNKNKQELQFFFNNPKENVTLQELLKKAVDKAMESQRGHLDLFLRFLMGITLKSSQDLLTGLITRNEDTTESIIQTTQYIKQVQDGYFISDEALVNLFYCLLELKDHSLYEEIQRYLSSDEHPGRKLSSSMCTMLTTVLLMSEKVLDEFNPKRFTSSQENYERLIPAVRCCKKALFDSCGFYGRCCETVSSALQSSNCHLRELDLGSNYLQDSGVKLLSDGLKSSHCQLNILRLYGCNLTVQSCETLSSVLQSSTSCLRELDLSNNDLQDSGVNLLSDGLKSPDCQLEILRFSICNLTAQSCESLSSVLQSAKSCLRELDLSNNDLQDSGVKLLSDGLKINCKLEILRFSICNLTAQSCESLSSVLQSSNSRLRELDLSNNDLQDSGVKLLSDGLKRNCKLEILRLSGCMVTEEGCGYLSSALSSNPSHLRELDLSYDHPGDSGVKLLSKKLKNLDKLNVDHGGESRITAGLHKYSHQLTLDLNTVNKYLRLSESNRVITFILTDQQYPDHPDRFDVFQVLCRESVCGRCYWEIEWSGDSRVSITVSYKSISRKGGGGYECEFGFNDQSWSLNCFPSRYSFRHNDIQTDLPVEPISRRIGVFVDHSAGTLSFYSVSDTMSLIHTVQTTFTQPLYPGFYVFLDHQ
;
A
#
# COMPACT_ATOMS: atom_id res chain seq x y z
N MET A 1 56.97 22.05 -2.12
CA MET A 1 57.95 21.63 -1.09
C MET A 1 57.17 20.84 -0.04
N ALA A 2 57.46 19.58 0.27
CA ALA A 2 58.32 18.65 -0.44
C ALA A 2 57.75 17.22 -0.33
N SER A 3 57.88 16.50 -1.45
CA SER A 3 58.07 15.05 -1.65
C SER A 3 58.37 14.20 -0.39
N VAL A 4 57.74 13.04 -0.16
CA VAL A 4 57.63 11.81 -1.00
C VAL A 4 58.92 10.95 -0.95
N GLU A 5 58.74 9.64 -1.18
CA GLU A 5 59.73 8.55 -1.35
C GLU A 5 60.10 7.70 -0.12
N GLN A 6 60.54 6.44 -0.26
CA GLN A 6 60.13 5.28 -1.09
C GLN A 6 61.04 4.08 -0.73
N TYR A 7 60.59 2.83 -0.92
CA TYR A 7 61.37 1.65 -1.39
C TYR A 7 60.32 0.51 -1.57
N CYS A 8 60.05 -0.12 -2.73
CA CYS A 8 60.90 -0.66 -3.81
C CYS A 8 61.72 -1.90 -3.38
N ASP A 9 62.02 -2.95 -4.17
CA ASP A 9 61.62 -3.49 -5.50
C ASP A 9 62.34 -4.87 -5.65
N THR A 10 62.09 -5.87 -6.52
CA THR A 10 61.08 -6.31 -7.55
C THR A 10 61.32 -7.84 -7.79
N LEU A 11 60.65 -8.64 -8.64
CA LEU A 11 59.59 -8.45 -9.65
C LEU A 11 58.49 -9.56 -9.43
N ASP A 12 58.04 -10.49 -10.28
CA ASP A 12 58.26 -10.88 -11.70
C ASP A 12 57.01 -11.61 -12.29
N GLU A 13 56.92 -11.80 -13.61
CA GLU A 13 55.76 -12.39 -14.32
C GLU A 13 56.24 -13.38 -15.41
N PRO A 14 55.40 -14.28 -15.99
CA PRO A 14 54.71 -13.87 -17.24
C PRO A 14 53.39 -14.58 -17.65
N LYS A 15 52.49 -13.79 -18.26
CA LYS A 15 51.58 -14.11 -19.41
C LYS A 15 50.44 -15.14 -19.23
N GLU A 16 49.22 -14.62 -19.35
CA GLU A 16 48.15 -15.25 -20.16
C GLU A 16 47.87 -14.45 -21.45
N LYS A 17 47.17 -15.05 -22.41
CA LYS A 17 46.84 -14.48 -23.73
C LYS A 17 45.34 -14.30 -23.92
N LYS A 18 44.94 -13.11 -24.41
CA LYS A 18 43.59 -12.81 -24.90
C LYS A 18 43.09 -13.85 -25.91
N LEU A 19 41.81 -14.23 -25.80
CA LEU A 19 40.99 -14.54 -26.96
C LEU A 19 39.51 -14.17 -26.71
N LYS A 20 38.97 -13.45 -27.70
CA LYS A 20 37.61 -12.92 -27.89
C LYS A 20 36.45 -13.77 -27.31
N HIS A 21 35.46 -13.09 -26.76
CA HIS A 21 34.06 -13.50 -26.96
C HIS A 21 33.52 -12.86 -28.25
N GLU A 22 32.99 -13.68 -29.15
CA GLU A 22 32.06 -13.24 -30.20
C GLU A 22 30.68 -13.81 -29.83
N GLN A 23 29.65 -12.95 -29.79
CA GLN A 23 28.26 -13.40 -29.66
C GLN A 23 27.74 -13.79 -31.04
N VAL A 24 27.07 -14.95 -31.11
CA VAL A 24 26.18 -15.30 -32.22
C VAL A 24 24.88 -15.84 -31.63
N GLN A 25 23.79 -15.11 -31.82
CA GLN A 25 22.44 -15.66 -31.64
C GLN A 25 22.11 -16.57 -32.84
N MET A 26 21.39 -17.68 -32.61
CA MET A 26 20.15 -17.93 -33.35
C MET A 26 19.24 -18.97 -32.70
N SER A 27 17.97 -18.59 -32.55
CA SER A 27 16.74 -19.39 -32.64
C SER A 27 16.74 -20.91 -32.39
N SER A 28 15.99 -21.31 -31.36
CA SER A 28 15.05 -22.47 -31.33
C SER A 28 15.49 -23.80 -31.95
N GLY A 29 15.85 -24.76 -31.10
CA GLY A 29 15.86 -26.19 -31.41
C GLY A 29 15.02 -26.97 -30.39
N VAL A 30 14.19 -27.91 -30.85
CA VAL A 30 13.44 -28.82 -29.95
C VAL A 30 14.42 -29.77 -29.27
N HIS A 31 14.43 -29.82 -27.94
CA HIS A 31 15.21 -30.81 -27.20
C HIS A 31 14.57 -32.21 -27.30
N THR A 32 14.83 -32.89 -28.41
CA THR A 32 14.68 -34.34 -28.51
C THR A 32 15.69 -35.00 -27.57
N GLY A 33 15.22 -35.74 -26.57
CA GLY A 33 16.09 -36.50 -25.66
C GLY A 33 16.87 -37.58 -26.42
N VAL A 34 18.17 -37.68 -26.18
CA VAL A 34 19.03 -38.72 -26.77
C VAL A 34 18.96 -39.98 -25.92
N SER A 35 18.30 -41.02 -26.42
CA SER A 35 18.33 -42.36 -25.83
C SER A 35 19.62 -43.09 -26.21
N VAL A 36 20.37 -43.58 -25.22
CA VAL A 36 21.56 -44.42 -25.42
C VAL A 36 21.27 -45.83 -24.90
N ASP A 37 20.95 -46.76 -25.80
CA ASP A 37 20.71 -48.16 -25.45
C ASP A 37 22.02 -48.88 -25.12
N LEU A 38 22.21 -49.24 -23.85
CA LEU A 38 23.36 -50.02 -23.36
C LEU A 38 22.92 -51.46 -23.03
N ASN A 39 22.97 -52.34 -24.04
CA ASN A 39 22.71 -53.77 -23.84
C ASN A 39 23.94 -54.48 -23.24
N ALA A 40 23.79 -55.00 -22.02
CA ALA A 40 24.78 -55.85 -21.37
C ALA A 40 24.15 -57.19 -20.93
N GLN A 41 24.64 -58.30 -21.48
CA GLN A 41 24.22 -59.63 -21.03
C GLN A 41 25.05 -60.06 -19.82
N THR A 42 24.36 -60.25 -18.68
CA THR A 42 24.78 -60.96 -17.46
C THR A 42 26.29 -60.99 -17.14
N GLY A 43 26.75 -60.04 -16.32
CA GLY A 43 28.02 -60.14 -15.59
C GLY A 43 29.13 -59.16 -15.99
N ALA A 44 28.93 -58.31 -17.00
CA ALA A 44 29.91 -57.31 -17.42
C ALA A 44 29.66 -55.92 -16.77
N THR A 45 30.70 -55.33 -16.18
CA THR A 45 30.68 -53.94 -15.70
C THR A 45 30.91 -52.99 -16.87
N VAL A 46 29.90 -52.18 -17.23
CA VAL A 46 30.02 -51.16 -18.27
C VAL A 46 30.46 -49.84 -17.63
N ASN A 47 31.64 -49.34 -18.01
CA ASN A 47 32.19 -48.08 -17.51
C ASN A 47 32.15 -47.02 -18.63
N ALA A 48 31.16 -46.13 -18.60
CA ALA A 48 30.99 -45.06 -19.59
C ALA A 48 31.74 -43.79 -19.14
N SER A 49 32.91 -43.54 -19.73
CA SER A 49 33.87 -42.54 -19.23
C SER A 49 33.67 -41.10 -19.74
N VAL A 50 32.62 -40.80 -20.51
CA VAL A 50 32.39 -39.46 -21.11
C VAL A 50 30.90 -39.05 -21.01
N LEU A 51 30.46 -38.66 -19.82
CA LEU A 51 29.20 -37.96 -19.57
C LEU A 51 29.38 -36.87 -18.51
N THR A 52 30.00 -35.75 -18.89
CA THR A 52 30.10 -34.53 -18.09
C THR A 52 29.38 -33.38 -18.81
N GLY A 53 28.56 -32.62 -18.07
CA GLY A 53 27.89 -31.41 -18.58
C GLY A 53 26.43 -31.54 -19.03
N ASN A 54 25.75 -32.68 -18.80
CA ASN A 54 24.31 -32.83 -19.09
C ASN A 54 23.55 -33.48 -17.91
N THR A 55 22.33 -32.99 -17.65
CA THR A 55 21.46 -33.49 -16.58
C THR A 55 20.66 -34.71 -17.07
N ILE A 56 20.94 -35.90 -16.53
CA ILE A 56 20.24 -37.13 -16.90
C ILE A 56 18.96 -37.26 -16.06
N THR A 57 17.80 -37.05 -16.68
CA THR A 57 16.49 -37.07 -15.99
C THR A 57 15.90 -38.46 -15.79
N SER A 58 16.35 -39.48 -16.54
CA SER A 58 15.98 -40.88 -16.31
C SER A 58 16.99 -41.85 -16.94
N VAL A 59 17.14 -43.04 -16.33
CA VAL A 59 17.85 -44.20 -16.89
C VAL A 59 16.93 -45.41 -16.76
N THR A 60 16.76 -46.19 -17.83
CA THR A 60 15.82 -47.32 -17.86
C THR A 60 16.56 -48.62 -18.22
N PHE A 61 16.46 -49.64 -17.36
CA PHE A 61 17.06 -50.95 -17.59
C PHE A 61 15.99 -51.98 -17.98
N ASN A 62 15.96 -52.36 -19.26
CA ASN A 62 15.02 -53.36 -19.76
C ASN A 62 15.63 -54.78 -19.72
N TYR A 63 15.20 -55.60 -18.77
CA TYR A 63 15.58 -57.02 -18.70
C TYR A 63 14.53 -57.89 -19.41
N ASN A 64 14.93 -58.55 -20.50
CA ASN A 64 14.13 -59.60 -21.16
C ASN A 64 14.64 -60.99 -20.74
N THR A 65 13.87 -61.70 -19.92
CA THR A 65 14.14 -63.10 -19.54
C THR A 65 13.11 -64.04 -20.18
N ALA A 66 13.57 -64.82 -21.17
CA ALA A 66 12.78 -65.87 -21.81
C ALA A 66 13.55 -67.20 -21.75
N GLY A 67 12.98 -68.21 -21.08
CA GLY A 67 13.48 -69.60 -21.09
C GLY A 67 13.94 -70.17 -19.75
N HIS A 68 13.04 -70.88 -19.08
CA HIS A 68 13.23 -71.98 -18.09
C HIS A 68 14.25 -71.87 -16.93
N GLU A 69 13.67 -71.88 -15.71
CA GLU A 69 14.07 -72.58 -14.46
C GLU A 69 15.56 -72.76 -14.09
N PRO A 70 15.88 -72.43 -12.82
CA PRO A 70 16.16 -73.56 -11.91
C PRO A 70 15.56 -73.48 -10.49
N GLN A 71 15.07 -74.62 -10.02
CA GLN A 71 15.16 -75.16 -8.64
C GLN A 71 14.86 -74.24 -7.42
N LYS A 72 13.59 -74.27 -6.99
CA LYS A 72 13.10 -74.30 -5.58
C LYS A 72 14.06 -73.79 -4.47
N LEU A 73 14.06 -72.48 -4.18
CA LEU A 73 14.50 -71.97 -2.86
C LEU A 73 14.00 -70.54 -2.49
N SER A 74 12.83 -70.09 -2.99
CA SER A 74 12.32 -68.72 -2.72
C SER A 74 10.85 -68.58 -2.26
N GLU A 75 9.96 -69.56 -2.49
CA GLU A 75 8.49 -69.38 -2.34
C GLU A 75 8.01 -68.93 -0.95
N THR A 76 8.81 -69.08 0.10
CA THR A 76 8.49 -68.62 1.47
C THR A 76 8.91 -67.18 1.75
N ALA A 77 9.81 -66.58 0.96
CA ALA A 77 10.27 -65.21 1.14
C ALA A 77 9.31 -64.20 0.50
N GLU A 78 8.97 -64.41 -0.78
CA GLU A 78 8.09 -63.51 -1.55
C GLU A 78 6.69 -63.44 -0.92
N LYS A 79 6.12 -64.59 -0.51
CA LYS A 79 4.85 -64.69 0.24
C LYS A 79 4.91 -64.10 1.66
N HIS A 80 6.09 -63.77 2.18
CA HIS A 80 6.24 -63.00 3.42
C HIS A 80 6.23 -61.50 3.16
N THR A 81 6.91 -61.03 2.12
CA THR A 81 6.95 -59.61 1.72
C THR A 81 5.58 -59.10 1.26
N GLU A 82 4.92 -59.79 0.32
CA GLU A 82 3.56 -59.43 -0.14
C GLU A 82 2.56 -59.30 1.02
N LYS A 83 2.70 -60.20 2.01
CA LYS A 83 1.83 -60.27 3.18
C LYS A 83 2.13 -59.16 4.18
N GLN A 84 3.38 -58.70 4.28
CA GLN A 84 3.75 -57.51 5.03
C GLN A 84 3.25 -56.23 4.35
N ASP A 85 3.41 -56.08 3.03
CA ASP A 85 2.92 -54.91 2.29
C ASP A 85 1.38 -54.81 2.28
N LEU A 86 0.66 -55.94 2.25
CA LEU A 86 -0.80 -55.95 2.39
C LEU A 86 -1.26 -55.51 3.79
N ILE A 87 -0.52 -55.90 4.84
CA ILE A 87 -0.76 -55.44 6.22
C ILE A 87 -0.42 -53.95 6.35
N LEU A 88 0.71 -53.52 5.77
CA LEU A 88 1.16 -52.12 5.74
C LEU A 88 0.10 -51.23 5.10
N LYS A 89 -0.38 -51.58 3.90
CA LYS A 89 -1.42 -50.85 3.19
C LYS A 89 -2.71 -50.74 4.01
N LYS A 90 -3.16 -51.83 4.62
CA LYS A 90 -4.37 -51.83 5.46
C LYS A 90 -4.22 -50.97 6.72
N LEU A 91 -3.04 -50.93 7.33
CA LEU A 91 -2.75 -50.05 8.47
C LEU A 91 -2.70 -48.57 8.04
N LEU A 92 -2.07 -48.26 6.91
CA LEU A 92 -2.04 -46.89 6.36
C LEU A 92 -3.45 -46.40 5.99
N GLU A 93 -4.29 -47.25 5.37
CA GLU A 93 -5.71 -46.96 5.11
C GLU A 93 -6.49 -46.74 6.43
N THR A 94 -6.16 -47.47 7.50
CA THR A 94 -6.76 -47.29 8.83
C THR A 94 -6.34 -45.96 9.46
N HIS A 95 -5.05 -45.61 9.46
CA HIS A 95 -4.54 -44.33 9.94
C HIS A 95 -5.16 -43.16 9.15
N LYS A 96 -5.19 -43.26 7.83
CA LYS A 96 -5.80 -42.25 6.94
C LYS A 96 -7.30 -42.09 7.21
N SER A 97 -8.03 -43.17 7.47
CA SER A 97 -9.43 -43.14 7.91
C SER A 97 -9.62 -42.49 9.28
N ASN A 98 -8.71 -42.72 10.23
CA ASN A 98 -8.76 -42.11 11.57
C ASN A 98 -8.40 -40.61 11.53
N MET A 99 -7.41 -40.22 10.74
CA MET A 99 -7.06 -38.83 10.47
C MET A 99 -8.21 -38.08 9.78
N LYS A 100 -8.87 -38.70 8.78
CA LYS A 100 -10.10 -38.15 8.19
C LYS A 100 -11.16 -37.88 9.27
N LYS A 101 -11.50 -38.85 10.12
CA LYS A 101 -12.49 -38.69 11.21
C LYS A 101 -12.10 -37.62 12.25
N LYS A 102 -10.80 -37.43 12.52
CA LYS A 102 -10.29 -36.34 13.38
C LYS A 102 -10.49 -34.96 12.72
N ALA A 103 -10.28 -34.85 11.41
CA ALA A 103 -10.32 -33.58 10.66
C ALA A 103 -11.71 -33.18 10.12
N GLU A 104 -12.60 -34.14 9.82
CA GLU A 104 -13.91 -33.95 9.16
C GLU A 104 -14.85 -32.95 9.83
N ARG A 105 -14.70 -32.69 11.14
CA ARG A 105 -15.71 -32.05 11.98
C ARG A 105 -15.11 -30.93 12.83
N ILE A 106 -15.71 -29.75 12.75
CA ILE A 106 -15.39 -28.61 13.64
C ILE A 106 -16.44 -28.50 14.75
N PHE A 107 -16.02 -27.95 15.89
CA PHE A 107 -16.86 -27.73 17.07
C PHE A 107 -17.58 -26.38 16.99
N GLU A 108 -18.92 -26.41 16.86
CA GLU A 108 -19.77 -25.21 16.91
C GLU A 108 -20.60 -25.15 18.20
N GLY A 109 -19.94 -25.22 19.36
CA GLY A 109 -20.54 -24.97 20.67
C GLY A 109 -21.28 -26.14 21.36
N LYS A 110 -21.68 -27.19 20.62
CA LYS A 110 -22.16 -28.46 21.21
C LYS A 110 -21.48 -29.68 20.57
N LYS A 111 -21.21 -30.73 21.36
CA LYS A 111 -20.67 -32.03 20.87
C LYS A 111 -21.58 -32.69 19.82
N GLU A 112 -22.88 -32.37 19.80
CA GLU A 112 -23.89 -32.84 18.85
C GLU A 112 -23.97 -31.97 17.57
N ASN A 113 -23.75 -30.66 17.66
CA ASN A 113 -23.76 -29.73 16.52
C ASN A 113 -22.40 -29.69 15.81
N LYS A 114 -21.90 -30.84 15.36
CA LYS A 114 -20.67 -30.92 14.58
C LYS A 114 -20.96 -30.73 13.08
N ALA A 115 -20.70 -29.52 12.59
CA ALA A 115 -20.72 -29.25 11.15
C ALA A 115 -19.62 -30.05 10.44
N HIS A 116 -19.92 -30.59 9.25
CA HIS A 116 -18.91 -31.16 8.36
C HIS A 116 -18.08 -30.02 7.75
N LEU A 117 -16.75 -30.15 7.81
CA LEU A 117 -15.82 -29.09 7.40
C LEU A 117 -16.08 -28.62 5.97
N GLU A 118 -16.29 -29.53 5.02
CA GLU A 118 -16.54 -29.20 3.60
C GLU A 118 -17.76 -28.29 3.36
N VAL A 119 -18.76 -28.29 4.25
CA VAL A 119 -20.01 -27.52 4.08
C VAL A 119 -19.82 -26.05 4.48
N VAL A 120 -18.92 -25.77 5.42
CA VAL A 120 -18.72 -24.44 6.02
C VAL A 120 -17.34 -23.85 5.71
N TYR A 121 -16.40 -24.65 5.20
CA TYR A 121 -15.06 -24.20 4.84
C TYR A 121 -15.08 -23.21 3.67
N THR A 122 -14.53 -22.03 3.93
CA THR A 122 -14.12 -21.05 2.92
C THR A 122 -12.59 -21.01 2.92
N GLU A 123 -11.98 -20.89 1.73
CA GLU A 123 -10.53 -20.82 1.61
C GLU A 123 -10.01 -19.58 2.36
N LEU A 124 -8.87 -19.72 3.05
CA LEU A 124 -8.25 -18.64 3.83
C LEU A 124 -7.15 -17.99 3.00
N PHE A 125 -7.05 -16.66 3.08
CA PHE A 125 -5.93 -15.94 2.49
C PHE A 125 -4.68 -16.21 3.32
N ILE A 126 -3.74 -16.98 2.74
CA ILE A 126 -2.44 -17.29 3.30
C ILE A 126 -1.40 -16.70 2.34
N THR A 127 -0.35 -16.10 2.90
CA THR A 127 0.72 -15.47 2.12
C THR A 127 2.09 -15.94 2.61
N GLU A 128 3.12 -15.81 1.76
CA GLU A 128 4.51 -15.87 2.22
C GLU A 128 4.76 -14.76 3.28
N GLY A 129 5.67 -14.96 4.23
CA GLY A 129 5.82 -14.03 5.38
C GLY A 129 7.25 -13.55 5.63
N ASP A 130 7.45 -12.24 5.81
CA ASP A 130 8.77 -11.68 6.14
C ASP A 130 9.23 -12.12 7.56
N MET A 131 10.55 -12.28 7.67
CA MET A 131 11.34 -12.70 8.83
C MET A 131 11.53 -11.59 9.86
N LYS A 132 11.29 -10.32 9.51
CA LYS A 132 11.51 -9.16 10.40
C LYS A 132 10.38 -8.92 11.41
N ASP A 133 9.13 -9.19 11.03
CA ASP A 133 7.94 -8.74 11.76
C ASP A 133 7.46 -9.70 12.87
N VAL A 134 8.38 -10.40 13.53
CA VAL A 134 8.03 -11.45 14.51
C VAL A 134 7.76 -10.87 15.92
N ASN A 135 8.22 -9.64 16.20
CA ASN A 135 8.45 -9.18 17.58
C ASN A 135 7.53 -8.09 18.15
N GLN A 136 6.49 -7.59 17.45
CA GLN A 136 5.76 -6.37 17.91
C GLN A 136 4.22 -6.41 17.94
N GLU A 137 3.54 -7.39 17.34
CA GLU A 137 2.14 -7.18 16.92
C GLU A 137 1.06 -7.91 17.76
N HIS A 138 -0.03 -7.19 18.06
CA HIS A 138 -1.23 -7.66 18.75
C HIS A 138 -2.45 -7.70 17.80
N GLU A 139 -3.55 -8.33 18.23
CA GLU A 139 -4.58 -8.82 17.31
C GLU A 139 -5.44 -7.74 16.64
N ASN A 140 -5.62 -6.59 17.30
CA ASN A 140 -6.35 -5.44 16.72
C ASN A 140 -5.54 -4.73 15.62
N LEU A 141 -4.21 -4.67 15.76
CA LEU A 141 -3.33 -3.97 14.80
C LEU A 141 -3.45 -4.57 13.40
N LYS A 142 -3.38 -5.90 13.29
CA LYS A 142 -3.49 -6.62 12.00
C LYS A 142 -4.80 -6.35 11.25
N ILE A 143 -5.89 -6.04 11.96
CA ILE A 143 -7.18 -5.74 11.31
C ILE A 143 -7.11 -4.39 10.60
N ASP A 144 -6.61 -3.34 11.27
CA ASP A 144 -6.48 -2.02 10.66
C ASP A 144 -5.27 -1.96 9.69
N ASP A 145 -4.18 -2.69 9.93
CA ASP A 145 -3.03 -2.81 9.00
C ASP A 145 -3.39 -3.53 7.69
N ALA A 146 -4.31 -4.50 7.73
CA ALA A 146 -4.92 -5.09 6.53
C ALA A 146 -5.74 -4.09 5.70
N PHE A 147 -6.02 -2.90 6.23
CA PHE A 147 -6.58 -1.75 5.49
C PHE A 147 -5.58 -0.61 5.26
N LYS A 148 -4.54 -0.45 6.12
CA LYS A 148 -3.42 0.50 5.92
C LYS A 148 -2.39 0.03 4.89
N ASN A 149 -2.51 -1.19 4.36
CA ASN A 149 -1.79 -1.67 3.19
C ASN A 149 -0.25 -1.77 3.35
N LYS A 150 0.24 -2.08 4.56
CA LYS A 150 1.58 -2.67 4.74
C LYS A 150 1.57 -4.13 4.24
N GLN A 151 1.58 -4.29 2.93
CA GLN A 151 2.02 -5.52 2.29
C GLN A 151 3.45 -5.32 1.78
N THR A 152 4.37 -5.99 2.45
CA THR A 152 5.51 -6.65 1.80
C THR A 152 5.01 -7.46 0.59
N GLN A 153 5.89 -7.82 -0.35
CA GLN A 153 5.54 -8.47 -1.64
C GLN A 153 5.10 -9.94 -1.47
N ASP A 154 4.16 -10.20 -0.56
CA ASP A 154 3.78 -11.51 -0.07
C ASP A 154 2.97 -12.27 -1.13
N LYS A 155 3.65 -13.14 -1.87
CA LYS A 155 3.04 -14.08 -2.81
C LYS A 155 1.90 -14.85 -2.12
N PRO A 156 0.68 -14.87 -2.67
CA PRO A 156 -0.42 -15.65 -2.10
C PRO A 156 -0.14 -17.15 -2.28
N ILE A 157 -0.31 -17.92 -1.22
CA ILE A 157 -0.01 -19.35 -1.15
C ILE A 157 -1.28 -20.11 -0.78
N LYS A 158 -1.61 -21.19 -1.50
CA LYS A 158 -2.67 -22.10 -1.07
C LYS A 158 -2.13 -23.06 0.00
N CYS A 159 -2.96 -23.38 0.99
CA CYS A 159 -2.57 -24.28 2.08
C CYS A 159 -2.04 -25.65 1.58
N ASN A 160 -2.60 -26.18 0.49
CA ASN A 160 -2.13 -27.45 -0.09
C ASN A 160 -0.79 -27.32 -0.86
N ASP A 161 -0.35 -26.12 -1.24
CA ASP A 161 0.82 -25.92 -2.11
C ASP A 161 2.10 -25.58 -1.33
N MET A 162 2.00 -25.38 -0.01
CA MET A 162 3.10 -24.95 0.87
C MET A 162 4.32 -25.89 0.80
N PHE A 163 4.10 -27.21 0.77
CA PHE A 163 5.20 -28.19 0.75
C PHE A 163 5.80 -28.42 -0.65
N SER A 164 5.13 -28.00 -1.73
CA SER A 164 5.78 -27.86 -3.04
C SER A 164 6.74 -26.67 -3.03
N ILE A 165 6.25 -25.48 -2.62
CA ILE A 165 7.03 -24.24 -2.56
C ILE A 165 8.27 -24.40 -1.66
N LEU A 166 8.10 -25.03 -0.49
CA LEU A 166 9.20 -25.36 0.43
C LEU A 166 10.34 -26.13 -0.25
N ARG A 167 10.00 -27.14 -1.06
CA ARG A 167 10.96 -28.03 -1.75
C ARG A 167 11.55 -27.43 -3.03
N GLU A 168 10.94 -26.38 -3.57
CA GLU A 168 11.49 -25.58 -4.67
C GLU A 168 12.48 -24.52 -4.15
N ASN A 169 12.23 -23.96 -2.96
CA ASN A 169 12.93 -22.78 -2.44
C ASN A 169 13.96 -23.04 -1.31
N SER A 170 13.94 -24.21 -0.65
CA SER A 170 14.77 -24.43 0.56
C SER A 170 15.29 -25.86 0.73
N GLU A 171 16.48 -25.98 1.32
CA GLU A 171 17.03 -27.24 1.86
C GLU A 171 16.45 -27.60 3.24
N LYS A 172 15.63 -26.73 3.84
CA LYS A 172 15.01 -26.93 5.17
C LYS A 172 13.60 -27.49 5.03
N ASN A 173 13.26 -28.49 5.84
CA ASN A 173 11.98 -29.20 5.77
C ASN A 173 10.84 -28.59 6.61
N ILE A 174 10.86 -27.29 6.90
CA ILE A 174 9.98 -26.67 7.92
C ILE A 174 9.14 -25.53 7.35
N VAL A 175 7.83 -25.62 7.57
CA VAL A 175 6.88 -24.51 7.42
C VAL A 175 6.53 -23.95 8.80
N LEU A 176 6.67 -22.64 8.99
CA LEU A 176 6.18 -21.92 10.18
C LEU A 176 5.06 -20.95 9.79
N THR A 177 3.86 -21.20 10.30
CA THR A 177 2.64 -20.43 9.99
C THR A 177 2.25 -19.52 11.15
N LYS A 178 2.48 -18.20 10.98
CA LYS A 178 2.06 -17.16 11.92
C LYS A 178 0.62 -16.68 11.63
N GLY A 179 -0.04 -16.12 12.64
CA GLY A 179 -1.36 -15.50 12.51
C GLY A 179 -2.05 -15.29 13.87
N ILE A 180 -2.98 -14.36 13.96
CA ILE A 180 -3.70 -13.99 15.20
C ILE A 180 -4.66 -15.10 15.68
N ALA A 181 -5.28 -14.96 16.85
CA ALA A 181 -6.35 -15.85 17.29
C ALA A 181 -7.57 -15.77 16.37
N GLY A 182 -8.39 -16.82 16.36
CA GLY A 182 -9.60 -16.89 15.52
C GLY A 182 -9.38 -16.96 13.99
N ILE A 183 -8.17 -16.66 13.49
CA ILE A 183 -7.89 -16.43 12.06
C ILE A 183 -7.95 -17.68 11.18
N GLY A 184 -8.02 -18.87 11.79
CA GLY A 184 -8.19 -20.14 11.07
C GLY A 184 -6.94 -21.01 10.92
N LYS A 185 -5.88 -20.82 11.72
CA LYS A 185 -4.66 -21.66 11.70
C LYS A 185 -4.97 -23.17 11.78
N THR A 186 -5.60 -23.61 12.87
CA THR A 186 -6.07 -25.00 13.07
C THR A 186 -7.07 -25.47 12.00
N VAL A 187 -7.88 -24.54 11.45
CA VAL A 187 -8.84 -24.86 10.37
C VAL A 187 -8.10 -25.19 9.07
N SER A 188 -7.00 -24.49 8.78
CA SER A 188 -6.10 -24.78 7.66
C SER A 188 -5.44 -26.15 7.83
N VAL A 189 -4.93 -26.45 9.03
CA VAL A 189 -4.38 -27.77 9.39
C VAL A 189 -5.41 -28.89 9.19
N HIS A 190 -6.63 -28.72 9.70
CA HIS A 190 -7.71 -29.71 9.51
C HIS A 190 -8.08 -29.87 8.03
N LYS A 191 -8.15 -28.78 7.25
CA LYS A 191 -8.44 -28.83 5.81
C LYS A 191 -7.35 -29.59 5.04
N PHE A 192 -6.07 -29.30 5.31
CA PHE A 192 -4.94 -30.02 4.71
C PHE A 192 -5.00 -31.52 5.01
N ILE A 193 -5.21 -31.89 6.28
CA ILE A 193 -5.34 -33.31 6.70
C ILE A 193 -6.52 -33.98 5.97
N LEU A 194 -7.65 -33.29 5.80
CA LEU A 194 -8.81 -33.83 5.10
C LEU A 194 -8.52 -34.06 3.61
N ASP A 195 -7.95 -33.07 2.90
CA ASP A 195 -7.61 -33.20 1.48
C ASP A 195 -6.53 -34.27 1.23
N TRP A 196 -5.54 -34.38 2.12
CA TRP A 196 -4.59 -35.50 2.11
C TRP A 196 -5.28 -36.84 2.33
N ALA A 197 -6.16 -36.94 3.34
CA ALA A 197 -6.82 -38.18 3.71
C ALA A 197 -7.83 -38.67 2.66
N GLU A 198 -8.39 -37.77 1.85
CA GLU A 198 -9.31 -38.08 0.76
C GLU A 198 -8.64 -38.31 -0.59
N GLY A 199 -7.33 -38.07 -0.71
CA GLY A 199 -6.60 -38.26 -1.96
C GLY A 199 -6.59 -37.05 -2.90
N LYS A 200 -7.05 -35.88 -2.42
CA LYS A 200 -7.19 -34.65 -3.23
C LYS A 200 -5.85 -33.92 -3.44
N ALA A 201 -4.93 -33.97 -2.48
CA ALA A 201 -3.63 -33.27 -2.54
C ALA A 201 -2.52 -34.01 -1.76
N ASN A 202 -1.24 -33.63 -1.96
CA ASN A 202 -0.07 -34.06 -1.16
C ASN A 202 0.09 -35.59 -0.96
N GLN A 203 -0.18 -36.39 -1.99
CA GLN A 203 -0.13 -37.87 -1.90
C GLN A 203 1.28 -38.47 -1.90
N ASP A 204 2.31 -37.64 -2.08
CA ASP A 204 3.72 -37.92 -1.83
C ASP A 204 4.03 -38.08 -0.33
N ILE A 205 3.25 -37.43 0.54
CA ILE A 205 3.36 -37.56 2.00
C ILE A 205 2.69 -38.87 2.43
N HIS A 206 3.50 -39.79 2.95
CA HIS A 206 3.08 -41.17 3.26
C HIS A 206 2.24 -41.26 4.55
N CYS A 207 2.62 -40.49 5.56
CA CYS A 207 1.92 -40.36 6.84
C CYS A 207 1.88 -38.89 7.27
N VAL A 208 0.72 -38.45 7.74
CA VAL A 208 0.56 -37.18 8.46
C VAL A 208 0.25 -37.48 9.92
N PHE A 209 0.93 -36.80 10.84
CA PHE A 209 0.71 -36.88 12.28
C PHE A 209 0.35 -35.49 12.81
N LEU A 210 -0.87 -35.32 13.32
CA LEU A 210 -1.27 -34.12 14.04
C LEU A 210 -0.89 -34.26 15.51
N LEU A 211 -0.15 -33.29 16.04
CA LEU A 211 0.46 -33.27 17.38
C LEU A 211 0.31 -31.87 18.00
N PRO A 212 -0.89 -31.47 18.46
CA PRO A 212 -1.11 -30.14 19.03
C PRO A 212 -0.24 -29.91 20.28
N PHE A 213 0.34 -28.73 20.47
CA PHE A 213 1.19 -28.47 21.65
C PHE A 213 0.42 -28.62 22.97
N ARG A 214 -0.87 -28.25 23.01
CA ARG A 214 -1.77 -28.57 24.13
C ARG A 214 -1.77 -30.06 24.49
N ASP A 215 -1.76 -30.96 23.50
CA ASP A 215 -1.75 -32.40 23.69
C ASP A 215 -0.38 -32.90 24.14
N ILE A 216 0.69 -32.27 23.65
CA ILE A 216 2.08 -32.58 24.02
C ILE A 216 2.37 -32.18 25.48
N ASN A 217 1.87 -31.02 25.93
CA ASN A 217 2.03 -30.52 27.31
C ASN A 217 1.48 -31.49 28.39
N ARG A 218 0.70 -32.52 28.01
CA ARG A 218 0.22 -33.59 28.90
C ARG A 218 1.34 -34.54 29.34
N ILE A 219 2.47 -34.56 28.65
CA ILE A 219 3.57 -35.49 28.86
C ILE A 219 4.56 -34.90 29.89
N LYS A 220 4.50 -35.40 31.12
CA LYS A 220 5.42 -35.02 32.22
C LYS A 220 6.49 -36.10 32.45
N ASP A 221 7.71 -35.67 32.73
CA ASP A 221 8.81 -36.41 33.37
C ASP A 221 9.06 -37.84 32.86
N ARG A 222 9.08 -38.02 31.53
CA ARG A 222 9.42 -39.28 30.86
C ARG A 222 10.24 -39.02 29.61
N GLU A 223 11.31 -39.80 29.45
CA GLU A 223 12.06 -39.89 28.21
C GLU A 223 11.35 -40.83 27.22
N PHE A 224 11.24 -40.41 25.96
CA PHE A 224 10.68 -41.19 24.86
C PHE A 224 11.69 -41.29 23.73
N SER A 225 11.72 -42.42 23.04
CA SER A 225 12.13 -42.44 21.64
C SER A 225 11.03 -41.79 20.76
N LEU A 226 11.39 -41.26 19.59
CA LEU A 226 10.41 -40.70 18.65
C LEU A 226 9.32 -41.74 18.29
N HIS A 227 9.72 -43.00 18.22
CA HIS A 227 8.83 -44.14 18.02
C HIS A 227 7.77 -44.27 19.14
N GLU A 228 8.18 -44.19 20.40
CA GLU A 228 7.26 -44.26 21.55
C GLU A 228 6.37 -43.02 21.64
N PHE A 229 6.91 -41.83 21.37
CA PHE A 229 6.16 -40.57 21.35
C PHE A 229 4.99 -40.59 20.37
N VAL A 230 5.20 -41.06 19.12
CA VAL A 230 4.13 -41.22 18.13
C VAL A 230 3.09 -42.25 18.58
N GLN A 231 3.49 -43.32 19.29
CA GLN A 231 2.57 -44.35 19.80
C GLN A 231 1.66 -43.86 20.94
N VAL A 232 1.99 -42.77 21.65
CA VAL A 232 1.09 -42.15 22.63
C VAL A 232 -0.17 -41.60 21.94
N PHE A 233 0.00 -40.96 20.77
CA PHE A 233 -1.10 -40.31 20.04
C PHE A 233 -1.76 -41.19 18.98
N TYR A 234 -1.08 -42.26 18.54
CA TYR A 234 -1.53 -43.19 17.51
C TYR A 234 -1.22 -44.67 17.86
N PRO A 235 -1.87 -45.25 18.88
CA PRO A 235 -1.62 -46.63 19.32
C PRO A 235 -1.84 -47.69 18.23
N GLU A 236 -2.64 -47.41 17.21
CA GLU A 236 -2.84 -48.29 16.05
C GLU A 236 -1.57 -48.51 15.22
N MET A 237 -0.59 -47.59 15.29
CA MET A 237 0.66 -47.66 14.54
C MET A 237 1.72 -48.58 15.18
N LYS A 238 1.41 -49.23 16.31
CA LYS A 238 2.36 -49.97 17.18
C LYS A 238 3.27 -50.98 16.48
N ASN A 239 2.82 -51.59 15.38
CA ASN A 239 3.57 -52.59 14.61
C ASN A 239 4.35 -52.01 13.41
N LEU A 240 4.19 -50.73 13.10
CA LEU A 240 4.55 -50.11 11.81
C LEU A 240 5.75 -49.17 11.93
N VAL A 241 5.81 -48.40 13.02
CA VAL A 241 6.76 -47.30 13.22
C VAL A 241 8.23 -47.75 13.13
N LYS A 242 8.55 -49.00 13.51
CA LYS A 242 9.91 -49.56 13.42
C LYS A 242 10.43 -49.93 12.02
N LEU A 243 9.58 -49.90 10.97
CA LEU A 243 9.94 -50.41 9.64
C LEU A 243 10.00 -49.36 8.51
N ARG A 244 9.39 -48.18 8.66
CA ARG A 244 9.33 -47.18 7.56
C ARG A 244 9.45 -45.69 7.91
N LEU A 245 9.64 -45.28 9.18
CA LEU A 245 9.94 -43.88 9.51
C LEU A 245 11.14 -43.32 8.72
N HIS A 246 12.19 -44.14 8.57
CA HIS A 246 13.46 -43.77 7.93
C HIS A 246 13.41 -43.77 6.39
N ALA A 247 12.36 -44.33 5.78
CA ALA A 247 12.31 -44.63 4.33
C ALA A 247 11.11 -44.01 3.59
N SER A 248 10.36 -43.11 4.25
CA SER A 248 9.13 -42.52 3.73
C SER A 248 9.10 -41.03 4.07
N CYS A 249 8.57 -40.18 3.19
CA CYS A 249 8.32 -38.78 3.55
C CYS A 249 7.12 -38.72 4.50
N ASN A 250 7.35 -38.25 5.72
CA ASN A 250 6.34 -38.13 6.78
C ASN A 250 6.19 -36.66 7.18
N LEU A 251 4.97 -36.21 7.49
CA LEU A 251 4.70 -34.85 7.97
C LEU A 251 4.26 -34.87 9.43
N PHE A 252 4.96 -34.10 10.27
CA PHE A 252 4.60 -33.84 11.65
C PHE A 252 4.04 -32.42 11.78
N ILE A 253 2.75 -32.29 12.14
CA ILE A 253 2.06 -31.00 12.29
C ILE A 253 1.91 -30.68 13.77
N PHE A 254 2.62 -29.65 14.23
CA PHE A 254 2.61 -29.14 15.60
C PHE A 254 1.75 -27.87 15.66
N ASP A 255 0.47 -28.03 16.00
CA ASP A 255 -0.50 -26.92 16.04
C ASP A 255 -0.46 -26.19 17.40
N GLY A 256 -0.36 -24.85 17.37
CA GLY A 256 -0.46 -23.99 18.56
C GLY A 256 0.82 -23.87 19.40
N LEU A 257 1.97 -23.52 18.79
CA LEU A 257 3.23 -23.25 19.52
C LEU A 257 3.07 -22.19 20.62
N ASP A 258 2.16 -21.23 20.45
CA ASP A 258 1.81 -20.24 21.46
C ASP A 258 1.04 -20.80 22.69
N GLU A 259 0.72 -22.10 22.68
CA GLU A 259 0.20 -22.87 23.81
C GLU A 259 1.28 -23.77 24.45
N SER A 260 2.50 -23.82 23.91
CA SER A 260 3.60 -24.67 24.39
C SER A 260 4.12 -24.26 25.77
N ARG A 261 4.50 -25.26 26.58
CA ARG A 261 5.23 -25.08 27.85
C ARG A 261 6.60 -25.77 27.86
N LEU A 262 7.04 -26.26 26.69
CA LEU A 262 8.31 -26.96 26.54
C LEU A 262 9.50 -25.96 26.59
N PRO A 263 10.59 -26.27 27.29
CA PRO A 263 11.79 -25.44 27.30
C PRO A 263 12.57 -25.61 25.99
N LEU A 264 12.17 -24.90 24.93
CA LEU A 264 12.71 -25.05 23.58
C LEU A 264 14.15 -24.50 23.43
N ASN A 265 15.12 -25.20 24.01
CA ASN A 265 16.53 -24.87 23.88
C ASN A 265 17.09 -25.42 22.55
N PHE A 266 17.41 -24.54 21.61
CA PHE A 266 18.02 -24.92 20.33
C PHE A 266 19.54 -25.20 20.42
N GLU A 267 20.21 -24.80 21.50
CA GLU A 267 21.60 -25.19 21.78
C GLU A 267 21.72 -26.58 22.46
N SER A 268 20.59 -27.29 22.64
CA SER A 268 20.56 -28.60 23.29
C SER A 268 21.21 -29.74 22.48
N GLU A 269 21.41 -30.87 23.17
CA GLU A 269 22.03 -32.10 22.70
C GLU A 269 21.48 -32.60 21.35
N ILE A 270 22.37 -33.14 20.51
CA ILE A 270 22.06 -33.61 19.15
C ILE A 270 21.85 -35.12 19.18
N LEU A 271 20.61 -35.54 18.98
CA LEU A 271 20.23 -36.94 18.85
C LEU A 271 20.63 -37.45 17.46
N GLN A 272 21.23 -38.65 17.38
CA GLN A 272 21.67 -39.25 16.11
C GLN A 272 20.82 -40.47 15.69
N SER A 273 20.03 -41.04 16.59
CA SER A 273 19.12 -42.16 16.33
C SER A 273 17.71 -41.87 16.82
N PHE A 274 16.71 -42.26 16.03
CA PHE A 274 15.29 -42.22 16.42
C PHE A 274 14.93 -43.21 17.55
N GLU A 275 15.86 -44.13 17.92
CA GLU A 275 15.73 -45.05 19.05
C GLU A 275 16.31 -44.47 20.36
N GLU A 276 17.09 -43.38 20.32
CA GLU A 276 17.53 -42.66 21.52
C GLU A 276 16.32 -42.10 22.27
N ARG A 277 16.33 -42.17 23.59
CA ARG A 277 15.25 -41.70 24.45
C ARG A 277 15.63 -40.36 25.06
N SER A 278 14.78 -39.35 24.91
CA SER A 278 15.04 -38.01 25.44
C SER A 278 13.73 -37.31 25.82
N SER A 279 13.82 -36.10 26.37
CA SER A 279 12.65 -35.28 26.67
C SER A 279 11.98 -34.77 25.38
N VAL A 280 10.71 -34.40 25.48
CA VAL A 280 9.90 -34.08 24.28
C VAL A 280 10.32 -32.76 23.63
N ASP A 281 10.86 -31.81 24.40
CA ASP A 281 11.51 -30.61 23.90
C ASP A 281 12.75 -30.94 23.06
N VAL A 282 13.63 -31.85 23.50
CA VAL A 282 14.82 -32.28 22.74
C VAL A 282 14.42 -33.08 21.50
N LEU A 283 13.39 -33.93 21.56
CA LEU A 283 12.83 -34.58 20.37
C LEU A 283 12.30 -33.56 19.36
N PHE A 284 11.55 -32.54 19.82
CA PHE A 284 11.03 -31.48 18.97
C PHE A 284 12.14 -30.64 18.35
N THR A 285 13.11 -30.15 19.14
CA THR A 285 14.20 -29.34 18.59
C THR A 285 15.09 -30.15 17.66
N ASN A 286 15.28 -31.46 17.85
CA ASN A 286 16.02 -32.31 16.89
C ASN A 286 15.22 -32.68 15.63
N LEU A 287 13.88 -32.74 15.69
CA LEU A 287 13.05 -32.76 14.47
C LEU A 287 13.17 -31.44 13.69
N VAL A 288 13.14 -30.29 14.39
CA VAL A 288 13.26 -28.96 13.79
C VAL A 288 14.70 -28.69 13.28
N LYS A 289 15.75 -29.18 13.93
CA LYS A 289 17.12 -29.15 13.40
C LYS A 289 17.30 -30.05 12.16
N GLY A 290 16.36 -30.96 11.89
CA GLY A 290 16.46 -31.98 10.83
C GLY A 290 17.42 -33.12 11.15
N THR A 291 17.96 -33.20 12.38
CA THR A 291 18.96 -34.20 12.80
C THR A 291 18.34 -35.58 13.03
N LEU A 292 17.13 -35.63 13.59
CA LEU A 292 16.48 -36.89 14.00
C LEU A 292 15.82 -37.67 12.85
N LEU A 293 15.29 -36.96 11.85
CA LEU A 293 14.72 -37.51 10.62
C LEU A 293 14.93 -36.53 9.45
N PRO A 294 16.06 -36.58 8.72
CA PRO A 294 16.36 -35.65 7.62
C PRO A 294 15.38 -35.64 6.44
N SER A 295 14.48 -36.62 6.36
CA SER A 295 13.44 -36.75 5.31
C SER A 295 12.01 -36.45 5.80
N ALA A 296 11.85 -36.03 7.05
CA ALA A 296 10.57 -35.63 7.61
C ALA A 296 10.29 -34.15 7.35
N LEU A 297 9.05 -33.84 6.96
CA LEU A 297 8.50 -32.49 6.92
C LEU A 297 7.95 -32.12 8.30
N VAL A 298 8.12 -30.87 8.68
CA VAL A 298 7.59 -30.30 9.93
C VAL A 298 6.75 -29.07 9.60
N TRP A 299 5.57 -28.97 10.20
CA TRP A 299 4.72 -27.78 10.09
C TRP A 299 4.31 -27.31 11.47
N VAL A 300 4.64 -26.07 11.80
CA VAL A 300 4.33 -25.44 13.08
C VAL A 300 3.35 -24.29 12.86
N THR A 301 2.30 -24.19 13.68
CA THR A 301 1.43 -23.00 13.70
C THR A 301 1.63 -22.22 15.01
N SER A 302 1.56 -20.88 14.95
CA SER A 302 1.76 -20.02 16.14
C SER A 302 1.07 -18.66 16.01
N ARG A 303 0.89 -17.95 17.14
CA ARG A 303 0.73 -16.49 17.17
C ARG A 303 2.08 -15.80 16.97
N PRO A 304 2.16 -14.61 16.31
CA PRO A 304 3.43 -13.96 16.00
C PRO A 304 4.40 -13.85 17.19
N ALA A 305 3.89 -13.40 18.34
CA ALA A 305 4.67 -13.19 19.56
C ALA A 305 5.32 -14.45 20.18
N ALA A 306 4.96 -15.65 19.72
CA ALA A 306 5.58 -16.91 20.14
C ALA A 306 6.26 -17.66 18.97
N ALA A 307 6.19 -17.14 17.74
CA ALA A 307 6.88 -17.73 16.59
C ALA A 307 8.41 -17.57 16.69
N ASN A 308 8.88 -16.56 17.44
CA ASN A 308 10.29 -16.32 17.77
C ASN A 308 10.93 -17.37 18.70
N GLN A 309 10.16 -18.33 19.25
CA GLN A 309 10.73 -19.47 19.98
C GLN A 309 11.48 -20.44 19.06
N ILE A 310 11.29 -20.37 17.74
CA ILE A 310 12.03 -21.14 16.74
C ILE A 310 13.00 -20.19 16.00
N PRO A 311 14.32 -20.45 16.06
CA PRO A 311 15.30 -19.64 15.34
C PRO A 311 15.07 -19.65 13.81
N PRO A 312 15.06 -18.48 13.13
CA PRO A 312 14.75 -18.40 11.70
C PRO A 312 15.63 -19.25 10.78
N GLU A 313 16.88 -19.51 11.15
CA GLU A 313 17.86 -20.33 10.41
C GLU A 313 17.48 -21.82 10.30
N HIS A 314 16.46 -22.27 11.04
CA HIS A 314 15.86 -23.60 10.88
C HIS A 314 14.65 -23.59 9.94
N VAL A 315 13.94 -22.46 9.77
CA VAL A 315 12.69 -22.38 9.01
C VAL A 315 12.96 -22.32 7.50
N GLY A 316 12.29 -23.16 6.72
CA GLY A 316 12.42 -23.18 5.25
C GLY A 316 11.40 -22.31 4.53
N LEU A 317 10.19 -22.18 5.08
CA LEU A 317 9.13 -21.32 4.57
C LEU A 317 8.35 -20.69 5.72
N PHE A 318 8.33 -19.37 5.76
CA PHE A 318 7.44 -18.59 6.62
C PHE A 318 6.13 -18.32 5.88
N THR A 319 5.00 -18.48 6.56
CA THR A 319 3.66 -18.16 6.02
C THR A 319 2.84 -17.38 7.05
N GLU A 320 1.96 -16.47 6.60
CA GLU A 320 0.99 -15.82 7.46
C GLU A 320 -0.45 -16.12 7.02
N VAL A 321 -1.29 -16.58 7.95
CA VAL A 321 -2.75 -16.64 7.72
C VAL A 321 -3.33 -15.25 7.98
N ARG A 322 -3.70 -14.56 6.91
CA ARG A 322 -4.25 -13.20 6.94
C ARG A 322 -5.76 -13.18 7.23
N GLY A 323 -6.51 -14.23 6.87
CA GLY A 323 -7.96 -14.36 7.18
C GLY A 323 -8.85 -14.42 5.94
N PHE A 324 -10.04 -13.81 5.98
CA PHE A 324 -10.97 -13.71 4.84
C PHE A 324 -10.83 -12.39 4.09
N THR A 325 -10.59 -12.46 2.79
CA THR A 325 -10.84 -11.37 1.83
C THR A 325 -12.33 -11.01 1.76
N ASP A 326 -12.66 -9.84 1.23
CA ASP A 326 -14.03 -9.36 1.13
C ASP A 326 -14.97 -10.30 0.33
N GLN A 327 -14.44 -11.02 -0.66
CA GLN A 327 -15.19 -12.06 -1.39
C GLN A 327 -15.43 -13.32 -0.52
N GLN A 328 -14.40 -13.77 0.22
CA GLN A 328 -14.48 -14.92 1.13
C GLN A 328 -15.44 -14.66 2.30
N LYS A 329 -15.57 -13.41 2.77
CA LYS A 329 -16.60 -13.01 3.76
C LYS A 329 -18.00 -13.38 3.26
N GLU A 330 -18.37 -12.92 2.06
CA GLU A 330 -19.69 -13.25 1.50
C GLU A 330 -19.87 -14.75 1.25
N GLU A 331 -18.83 -15.43 0.74
CA GLU A 331 -18.84 -16.87 0.49
C GLU A 331 -19.13 -17.67 1.78
N TYR A 332 -18.49 -17.30 2.90
CA TYR A 332 -18.75 -17.91 4.20
C TYR A 332 -20.21 -17.75 4.64
N PHE A 333 -20.77 -16.53 4.53
CA PHE A 333 -22.17 -16.31 4.93
C PHE A 333 -23.16 -17.06 4.04
N ARG A 334 -22.95 -17.13 2.71
CA ARG A 334 -23.80 -17.91 1.80
C ARG A 334 -23.70 -19.42 2.07
N LYS A 335 -22.48 -19.96 2.26
CA LYS A 335 -22.28 -21.39 2.62
C LYS A 335 -22.94 -21.76 3.94
N ARG A 336 -22.85 -20.89 4.95
CA ARG A 336 -23.36 -21.14 6.30
C ARG A 336 -24.89 -21.02 6.39
N ILE A 337 -25.50 -20.11 5.63
CA ILE A 337 -26.90 -19.73 5.77
C ILE A 337 -27.69 -20.24 4.57
N LYS A 338 -28.38 -21.37 4.74
CA LYS A 338 -29.09 -22.10 3.66
C LYS A 338 -30.26 -21.34 3.00
N ASP A 339 -30.69 -20.22 3.58
CA ASP A 339 -31.69 -19.32 3.01
C ASP A 339 -30.96 -18.13 2.39
N GLU A 340 -30.90 -18.09 1.07
CA GLU A 340 -30.25 -17.01 0.31
C GLU A 340 -30.85 -15.62 0.56
N THR A 341 -32.12 -15.52 0.95
CA THR A 341 -32.76 -14.24 1.27
C THR A 341 -32.31 -13.73 2.64
N LEU A 342 -32.20 -14.63 3.62
CA LEU A 342 -31.64 -14.33 4.94
C LEU A 342 -30.13 -14.07 4.85
N ALA A 343 -29.39 -14.85 4.05
CA ALA A 343 -27.97 -14.65 3.79
C ALA A 343 -27.71 -13.28 3.15
N SER A 344 -28.46 -12.92 2.11
CA SER A 344 -28.36 -11.62 1.45
C SER A 344 -28.70 -10.45 2.39
N ARG A 345 -29.75 -10.59 3.23
CA ARG A 345 -30.10 -9.58 4.25
C ARG A 345 -29.01 -9.43 5.31
N ILE A 346 -28.38 -10.52 5.73
CA ILE A 346 -27.27 -10.52 6.69
C ILE A 346 -26.00 -9.89 6.08
N ILE A 347 -25.62 -10.29 4.86
CA ILE A 347 -24.47 -9.70 4.13
C ILE A 347 -24.69 -8.19 3.93
N SER A 348 -25.89 -7.78 3.52
CA SER A 348 -26.26 -6.36 3.38
C SER A 348 -26.14 -5.61 4.71
N HIS A 349 -26.65 -6.17 5.81
CA HIS A 349 -26.52 -5.53 7.12
C HIS A 349 -25.06 -5.41 7.57
N ILE A 350 -24.26 -6.46 7.40
CA ILE A 350 -22.82 -6.45 7.72
C ILE A 350 -22.09 -5.40 6.90
N LYS A 351 -22.40 -5.24 5.60
CA LYS A 351 -21.85 -4.14 4.78
C LYS A 351 -22.24 -2.75 5.32
N THR A 352 -23.49 -2.55 5.73
CA THR A 352 -23.91 -1.27 6.34
C THR A 352 -23.30 -1.01 7.73
N SER A 353 -22.88 -2.06 8.46
CA SER A 353 -22.24 -1.95 9.77
C SER A 353 -20.74 -2.21 9.65
N ARG A 354 -19.97 -1.18 9.28
CA ARG A 354 -18.56 -1.33 8.93
C ARG A 354 -17.72 -1.97 10.04
N SER A 355 -18.03 -1.73 11.31
CA SER A 355 -17.41 -2.44 12.44
C SER A 355 -17.53 -3.96 12.31
N LEU A 356 -18.73 -4.47 12.02
CA LEU A 356 -18.95 -5.90 11.76
C LEU A 356 -18.20 -6.37 10.52
N TYR A 357 -18.23 -5.61 9.42
CA TYR A 357 -17.52 -5.95 8.18
C TYR A 357 -16.00 -6.07 8.33
N ILE A 358 -15.43 -5.18 9.16
CA ILE A 358 -14.01 -5.13 9.50
C ILE A 358 -13.64 -6.35 10.35
N MET A 359 -14.37 -6.61 11.43
CA MET A 359 -14.16 -7.80 12.27
C MET A 359 -14.37 -9.11 11.50
N CYS A 360 -15.31 -9.16 10.56
CA CYS A 360 -15.53 -10.32 9.69
C CYS A 360 -14.33 -10.69 8.79
N HIS A 361 -13.23 -9.92 8.79
CA HIS A 361 -11.94 -10.39 8.29
C HIS A 361 -11.44 -11.65 9.02
N ILE A 362 -11.76 -11.79 10.32
CA ILE A 362 -11.45 -12.99 11.10
C ILE A 362 -12.64 -13.97 11.06
N PRO A 363 -12.45 -15.25 10.68
CA PRO A 363 -13.52 -16.25 10.60
C PRO A 363 -14.34 -16.44 11.89
N VAL A 364 -13.72 -16.29 13.06
CA VAL A 364 -14.45 -16.40 14.35
C VAL A 364 -15.51 -15.31 14.54
N PHE A 365 -15.24 -14.07 14.10
CA PHE A 365 -16.21 -13.00 14.14
C PHE A 365 -17.33 -13.25 13.11
N CYS A 366 -17.03 -13.84 11.95
CA CYS A 366 -18.07 -14.31 11.02
C CYS A 366 -18.98 -15.37 11.64
N TRP A 367 -18.43 -16.32 12.41
CA TRP A 367 -19.20 -17.34 13.14
C TRP A 367 -20.11 -16.73 14.21
N ILE A 368 -19.59 -15.81 15.03
CA ILE A 368 -20.38 -15.09 16.05
C ILE A 368 -21.49 -14.26 15.38
N THR A 369 -21.13 -13.46 14.38
CA THR A 369 -22.04 -12.56 13.65
C THR A 369 -23.16 -13.34 12.95
N ALA A 370 -22.83 -14.44 12.25
CA ALA A 370 -23.82 -15.31 11.64
C ALA A 370 -24.77 -15.93 12.69
N THR A 371 -24.25 -16.34 13.84
CA THR A 371 -25.04 -16.97 14.91
C THR A 371 -26.00 -15.97 15.55
N VAL A 372 -25.53 -14.76 15.85
CA VAL A 372 -26.33 -13.68 16.44
C VAL A 372 -27.39 -13.17 15.47
N LEU A 373 -27.01 -12.81 14.24
CA LEU A 373 -27.95 -12.22 13.29
C LEU A 373 -29.03 -13.22 12.82
N GLN A 374 -28.73 -14.52 12.75
CA GLN A 374 -29.76 -15.54 12.51
C GLN A 374 -30.77 -15.61 13.66
N ASP A 375 -30.35 -15.70 14.94
CA ASP A 375 -31.30 -15.77 16.05
C ASP A 375 -32.13 -14.48 16.19
N ILE A 376 -31.56 -13.31 15.91
CA ILE A 376 -32.31 -12.04 15.91
C ILE A 376 -33.35 -12.03 14.77
N LEU A 377 -32.93 -12.26 13.52
CA LEU A 377 -33.79 -12.10 12.34
C LEU A 377 -34.85 -13.20 12.18
N ILE A 378 -34.61 -14.40 12.74
CA ILE A 378 -35.59 -15.49 12.74
C ILE A 378 -36.65 -15.28 13.84
N ASN A 379 -36.27 -14.77 15.02
CA ASN A 379 -37.20 -14.64 16.14
C ASN A 379 -37.98 -13.31 16.17
N ASN A 380 -37.42 -12.22 15.62
CA ASN A 380 -38.02 -10.88 15.66
C ASN A 380 -38.04 -10.22 14.27
N SER A 381 -39.24 -10.02 13.71
CA SER A 381 -39.40 -9.41 12.38
C SER A 381 -39.31 -7.87 12.37
N GLU A 382 -39.48 -7.22 13.52
CA GLU A 382 -39.66 -5.75 13.64
C GLU A 382 -38.66 -5.03 14.59
N GLU A 383 -37.84 -5.74 15.38
CA GLU A 383 -36.78 -5.09 16.18
C GLU A 383 -35.62 -4.62 15.26
N SER A 384 -35.07 -3.43 15.53
CA SER A 384 -33.87 -2.94 14.85
C SER A 384 -32.69 -3.87 15.10
N ILE A 385 -31.98 -4.26 14.03
CA ILE A 385 -30.78 -5.11 14.14
C ILE A 385 -29.75 -4.41 15.03
N SER A 386 -29.18 -5.14 15.99
CA SER A 386 -28.24 -4.61 17.00
C SER A 386 -27.07 -3.88 16.35
N THR A 387 -26.92 -2.61 16.73
CA THR A 387 -26.11 -1.62 15.98
C THR A 387 -24.64 -1.61 16.36
N THR A 388 -24.29 -2.03 17.59
CA THR A 388 -22.93 -1.99 18.12
C THR A 388 -22.35 -3.38 18.33
N LEU A 389 -21.01 -3.46 18.36
CA LEU A 389 -20.30 -4.69 18.70
C LEU A 389 -20.70 -5.19 20.10
N THR A 390 -20.87 -4.27 21.04
CA THR A 390 -21.29 -4.62 22.40
C THR A 390 -22.68 -5.24 22.45
N GLU A 391 -23.66 -4.66 21.74
CA GLU A 391 -25.02 -5.24 21.64
C GLU A 391 -24.95 -6.66 21.06
N MET A 392 -24.13 -6.88 20.02
CA MET A 392 -23.90 -8.18 19.41
C MET A 392 -23.31 -9.23 20.38
N TYR A 393 -22.35 -8.86 21.23
CA TYR A 393 -21.78 -9.79 22.22
C TYR A 393 -22.72 -10.08 23.39
N ILE A 394 -23.57 -9.12 23.78
CA ILE A 394 -24.66 -9.37 24.73
C ILE A 394 -25.68 -10.36 24.12
N HIS A 395 -26.02 -10.22 22.85
CA HIS A 395 -26.87 -11.20 22.16
C HIS A 395 -26.21 -12.58 22.06
N PHE A 396 -24.90 -12.67 21.78
CA PHE A 396 -24.16 -13.93 21.81
C PHE A 396 -24.22 -14.61 23.19
N LEU A 397 -24.05 -13.85 24.28
CA LEU A 397 -24.23 -14.34 25.66
C LEU A 397 -25.65 -14.84 25.92
N LEU A 398 -26.68 -14.11 25.48
CA LEU A 398 -28.07 -14.55 25.60
C LEU A 398 -28.34 -15.86 24.84
N ILE A 399 -27.73 -16.04 23.65
CA ILE A 399 -27.86 -17.27 22.85
C ILE A 399 -27.16 -18.45 23.53
N GLN A 400 -25.94 -18.29 24.04
CA GLN A 400 -25.27 -19.38 24.78
C GLN A 400 -26.07 -19.80 26.02
N MET A 401 -26.62 -18.84 26.77
CA MET A 401 -27.49 -19.15 27.91
C MET A 401 -28.82 -19.79 27.47
N LYS A 402 -29.41 -19.39 26.34
CA LYS A 402 -30.58 -20.06 25.72
C LYS A 402 -30.26 -21.52 25.38
N MET A 403 -29.07 -21.81 24.85
CA MET A 403 -28.60 -23.16 24.48
C MET A 403 -28.28 -24.07 25.68
N LYS A 404 -27.84 -23.51 26.82
CA LYS A 404 -27.68 -24.25 28.10
C LYS A 404 -29.03 -24.70 28.67
N ASN A 405 -30.03 -23.83 28.68
CA ASN A 405 -31.29 -24.03 29.40
C ASN A 405 -32.38 -24.77 28.59
N GLN A 406 -32.00 -25.63 27.62
CA GLN A 406 -32.93 -26.30 26.70
C GLN A 406 -33.80 -27.38 27.38
N LYS A 407 -34.88 -26.94 28.03
CA LYS A 407 -35.98 -27.80 28.51
C LYS A 407 -37.36 -27.10 28.56
N TYR A 408 -37.51 -25.97 27.85
CA TYR A 408 -38.69 -25.11 27.90
C TYR A 408 -39.01 -24.47 26.53
N ASP A 409 -40.30 -24.39 26.23
CA ASP A 409 -40.85 -23.78 25.01
C ASP A 409 -40.90 -22.23 25.06
N GLU A 410 -41.27 -21.65 23.93
CA GLU A 410 -41.01 -20.27 23.53
C GLU A 410 -41.67 -19.15 24.36
N LYS A 411 -41.10 -17.94 24.15
CA LYS A 411 -41.71 -16.59 24.13
C LYS A 411 -41.63 -15.69 25.37
N THR A 412 -41.53 -14.40 25.03
CA THR A 412 -41.61 -13.17 25.85
C THR A 412 -40.33 -12.72 26.55
N GLU A 413 -40.11 -11.39 26.52
CA GLU A 413 -39.03 -10.64 27.19
C GLU A 413 -38.77 -11.02 28.67
N ARG A 414 -39.83 -11.39 29.41
CA ARG A 414 -39.73 -11.93 30.77
C ARG A 414 -38.79 -13.14 30.88
N GLN A 415 -38.60 -13.91 29.80
CA GLN A 415 -37.63 -15.01 29.75
C GLN A 415 -36.18 -14.52 29.64
N ARG A 416 -35.85 -13.47 28.86
CA ARG A 416 -34.48 -12.89 28.77
C ARG A 416 -33.97 -12.55 30.19
N LYS A 417 -34.81 -11.83 30.95
CA LYS A 417 -34.55 -11.42 32.34
C LYS A 417 -34.54 -12.58 33.36
N LYS A 418 -35.16 -13.72 33.04
CA LYS A 418 -35.12 -14.95 33.84
C LYS A 418 -33.85 -15.77 33.57
N LEU A 419 -33.45 -15.94 32.31
CA LEU A 419 -32.26 -16.69 31.89
C LEU A 419 -30.98 -16.13 32.53
N LEU A 420 -30.78 -14.81 32.44
CA LEU A 420 -29.64 -14.14 33.07
C LEU A 420 -29.67 -14.26 34.60
N ARG A 421 -30.84 -14.11 35.25
CA ARG A 421 -30.96 -14.29 36.71
C ARG A 421 -30.62 -15.71 37.16
N SER A 422 -31.12 -16.72 36.44
CA SER A 422 -30.85 -18.14 36.74
C SER A 422 -29.39 -18.53 36.56
N ASN A 423 -28.64 -17.86 35.68
CA ASN A 423 -27.22 -18.14 35.44
C ASN A 423 -26.27 -17.08 36.04
N ARG A 424 -26.81 -16.08 36.77
CA ARG A 424 -26.06 -14.91 37.30
C ARG A 424 -24.80 -15.32 38.05
N GLY A 425 -24.90 -16.28 38.98
CA GLY A 425 -23.78 -16.72 39.81
C GLY A 425 -22.64 -17.37 39.02
N MET A 426 -22.94 -18.00 37.88
CA MET A 426 -21.95 -18.56 36.97
C MET A 426 -21.31 -17.47 36.11
N ILE A 427 -22.13 -16.62 35.47
CA ILE A 427 -21.65 -15.55 34.58
C ILE A 427 -20.73 -14.57 35.34
N LEU A 428 -21.06 -14.23 36.60
CA LEU A 428 -20.22 -13.36 37.43
C LEU A 428 -18.82 -13.94 37.70
N LYS A 429 -18.71 -15.27 37.92
CA LYS A 429 -17.42 -15.94 38.12
C LYS A 429 -16.59 -15.98 36.83
N LEU A 430 -17.24 -16.28 35.70
CA LEU A 430 -16.57 -16.23 34.39
C LEU A 430 -16.09 -14.82 34.04
N ALA A 431 -16.90 -13.80 34.36
CA ALA A 431 -16.56 -12.40 34.18
C ALA A 431 -15.34 -11.99 35.04
N LYS A 432 -15.29 -12.42 36.32
CA LYS A 432 -14.12 -12.19 37.17
C LYS A 432 -12.87 -12.85 36.58
N LEU A 433 -12.95 -14.13 36.25
CA LEU A 433 -11.86 -14.91 35.65
C LEU A 433 -11.32 -14.24 34.38
N ALA A 434 -12.22 -13.78 33.50
CA ALA A 434 -11.85 -13.06 32.29
C ALA A 434 -11.05 -11.78 32.56
N PHE A 435 -11.44 -11.01 33.59
CA PHE A 435 -10.72 -9.80 34.01
C PHE A 435 -9.39 -10.11 34.69
N GLU A 436 -9.31 -11.14 35.54
CA GLU A 436 -8.04 -11.55 36.17
C GLU A 436 -7.02 -12.02 35.13
N GLN A 437 -7.42 -12.83 34.15
CA GLN A 437 -6.54 -13.31 33.09
C GLN A 437 -6.16 -12.18 32.10
N LEU A 438 -7.08 -11.25 31.80
CA LEU A 438 -6.78 -10.07 30.97
C LEU A 438 -5.70 -9.18 31.61
N LYS A 439 -5.76 -8.94 32.93
CA LYS A 439 -4.73 -8.18 33.67
C LYS A 439 -3.34 -8.85 33.67
N GLN A 440 -3.28 -10.15 33.39
CA GLN A 440 -2.04 -10.94 33.34
C GLN A 440 -1.51 -11.13 31.91
N GLU A 441 -2.13 -10.52 30.88
CA GLU A 441 -1.92 -10.81 29.45
C GLU A 441 -2.05 -12.33 29.11
N SER A 442 -2.85 -13.06 29.90
CA SER A 442 -3.01 -14.52 29.82
C SER A 442 -4.29 -14.95 29.07
N ILE A 443 -4.19 -16.08 28.36
CA ILE A 443 -5.23 -16.63 27.48
C ILE A 443 -5.63 -18.08 27.88
N VAL A 444 -4.82 -18.74 28.70
CA VAL A 444 -5.00 -20.13 29.16
C VAL A 444 -4.83 -20.20 30.67
N PHE A 445 -5.79 -20.83 31.33
CA PHE A 445 -5.93 -20.85 32.80
C PHE A 445 -6.28 -22.25 33.31
N TYR A 446 -6.10 -22.48 34.61
CA TYR A 446 -6.08 -23.80 35.24
C TYR A 446 -7.22 -23.96 36.26
N GLU A 447 -7.32 -25.14 36.89
CA GLU A 447 -8.27 -25.40 37.99
C GLU A 447 -8.00 -24.48 39.18
N GLU A 448 -6.75 -24.12 39.46
CA GLU A 448 -6.36 -23.18 40.51
C GLU A 448 -6.89 -21.74 40.24
N ASP A 449 -6.93 -21.31 38.98
CA ASP A 449 -7.54 -20.02 38.58
C ASP A 449 -9.07 -20.04 38.70
N LEU A 450 -9.68 -21.18 38.37
CA LEU A 450 -11.12 -21.42 38.57
C LEU A 450 -11.47 -21.33 40.06
N GLU A 451 -10.74 -22.03 40.92
CA GLU A 451 -10.92 -22.02 42.37
C GLU A 451 -10.67 -20.63 42.98
N ALA A 452 -9.63 -19.90 42.54
CA ALA A 452 -9.38 -18.50 42.94
C ALA A 452 -10.51 -17.53 42.51
N CYS A 453 -11.24 -17.87 41.43
CA CYS A 453 -12.46 -17.18 41.01
C CYS A 453 -13.74 -17.75 41.66
N GLY A 454 -13.60 -18.71 42.58
CA GLY A 454 -14.68 -19.34 43.33
C GLY A 454 -15.52 -20.34 42.51
N ILE A 455 -14.99 -20.85 41.40
CA ILE A 455 -15.58 -21.92 40.60
C ILE A 455 -15.08 -23.24 41.21
N ASP A 456 -16.01 -24.04 41.75
CA ASP A 456 -15.71 -25.32 42.41
C ASP A 456 -15.51 -26.41 41.34
N VAL A 457 -14.45 -27.20 41.49
CA VAL A 457 -14.04 -28.25 40.54
C VAL A 457 -14.03 -29.65 41.19
N SER A 458 -14.47 -29.78 42.44
CA SER A 458 -14.24 -30.95 43.27
C SER A 458 -15.07 -32.20 42.89
N GLU A 459 -14.46 -33.39 43.00
CA GLU A 459 -14.95 -34.68 42.47
C GLU A 459 -16.33 -35.14 42.99
N ASN A 460 -16.81 -34.60 44.13
CA ASN A 460 -18.04 -35.06 44.78
C ASN A 460 -19.33 -34.66 44.03
N PHE A 461 -19.24 -33.90 42.95
CA PHE A 461 -20.34 -33.70 42.00
C PHE A 461 -20.03 -34.39 40.66
N THR A 462 -20.60 -35.60 40.47
CA THR A 462 -20.57 -36.38 39.22
C THR A 462 -21.44 -35.79 38.10
N GLY A 463 -21.51 -34.45 38.04
CA GLY A 463 -22.25 -33.65 37.08
C GLY A 463 -21.41 -32.60 36.35
N LEU A 464 -20.11 -32.48 36.66
CA LEU A 464 -19.16 -31.58 35.98
C LEU A 464 -18.80 -32.09 34.57
N LYS A 465 -19.79 -32.10 33.69
CA LYS A 465 -19.59 -32.24 32.25
C LYS A 465 -19.41 -30.87 31.60
N SER A 466 -18.78 -30.86 30.42
CA SER A 466 -18.78 -29.75 29.45
C SER A 466 -20.17 -29.18 29.09
N GLU A 467 -21.26 -29.87 29.46
CA GLU A 467 -22.65 -29.43 29.35
C GLU A 467 -22.97 -28.18 30.21
N GLU A 468 -22.17 -27.87 31.25
CA GLU A 468 -22.38 -26.71 32.13
C GLU A 468 -21.84 -25.38 31.55
N PHE A 469 -20.76 -25.38 30.75
CA PHE A 469 -20.03 -24.17 30.33
C PHE A 469 -20.33 -23.67 28.91
N THR A 470 -21.34 -24.27 28.24
CA THR A 470 -21.72 -24.11 26.83
C THR A 470 -21.23 -22.85 26.12
N GLY A 471 -20.24 -22.99 25.23
CA GLY A 471 -19.91 -22.02 24.19
C GLY A 471 -19.28 -20.70 24.63
N MET A 472 -18.88 -20.55 25.90
CA MET A 472 -18.10 -19.39 26.38
C MET A 472 -16.68 -19.75 26.80
N ILE A 473 -16.53 -20.86 27.51
CA ILE A 473 -15.23 -21.48 27.82
C ILE A 473 -15.15 -22.79 27.05
N THR A 474 -13.98 -23.06 26.48
CA THR A 474 -13.61 -24.38 25.99
C THR A 474 -12.85 -25.08 27.11
N GLU A 475 -13.47 -26.08 27.72
CA GLU A 475 -12.77 -27.12 28.47
C GLU A 475 -11.84 -27.84 27.48
N ILE A 476 -10.53 -27.74 27.69
CA ILE A 476 -9.57 -28.22 26.68
C ILE A 476 -9.46 -29.76 26.76
N PHE A 477 -9.52 -30.35 27.96
CA PHE A 477 -9.27 -31.79 28.16
C PHE A 477 -10.02 -32.48 29.31
N GLU A 478 -10.27 -33.76 29.08
CA GLU A 478 -10.56 -34.84 30.04
C GLU A 478 -9.44 -35.89 29.90
N MET A 479 -9.13 -36.70 30.93
CA MET A 479 -7.99 -37.63 30.94
C MET A 479 -8.42 -39.05 31.32
N GLU A 480 -7.90 -40.08 30.65
CA GLU A 480 -8.02 -41.48 31.12
C GLU A 480 -6.70 -41.98 31.72
N ALA A 481 -6.81 -42.49 32.96
CA ALA A 481 -5.87 -43.40 33.63
C ALA A 481 -4.39 -42.98 33.77
N GLY A 482 -4.03 -42.36 34.91
CA GLY A 482 -2.69 -42.62 35.50
C GLY A 482 -1.98 -41.52 36.29
N LEU A 483 -2.58 -41.08 37.42
CA LEU A 483 -1.99 -40.22 38.46
C LEU A 483 -1.80 -38.73 38.10
N HIS A 484 -2.52 -37.89 38.85
CA HIS A 484 -2.55 -36.41 38.80
C HIS A 484 -3.10 -35.79 37.51
N GLU A 485 -4.42 -35.57 37.52
CA GLU A 485 -5.11 -34.68 36.61
C GLU A 485 -4.74 -33.20 36.86
N THR A 486 -4.85 -32.38 35.82
CA THR A 486 -4.90 -30.92 35.91
C THR A 486 -5.63 -30.41 34.67
N LYS A 487 -6.88 -29.96 34.81
CA LYS A 487 -7.67 -29.47 33.67
C LYS A 487 -7.20 -28.06 33.30
N VAL A 488 -7.21 -27.77 32.00
CA VAL A 488 -6.79 -26.48 31.43
C VAL A 488 -7.94 -25.96 30.57
N PHE A 489 -8.13 -24.65 30.61
CA PHE A 489 -9.30 -23.95 30.08
C PHE A 489 -8.87 -22.69 29.32
N CYS A 490 -9.67 -22.29 28.33
CA CYS A 490 -9.53 -21.03 27.62
C CYS A 490 -10.92 -20.48 27.25
N PHE A 491 -11.03 -19.17 27.01
CA PHE A 491 -12.22 -18.60 26.35
C PHE A 491 -12.24 -18.97 24.87
N VAL A 492 -13.43 -19.10 24.26
CA VAL A 492 -13.56 -19.47 22.84
C VAL A 492 -12.84 -18.49 21.89
N HIS A 493 -12.69 -17.23 22.30
CA HIS A 493 -11.85 -16.23 21.64
C HIS A 493 -11.43 -15.12 22.63
N LEU A 494 -10.32 -14.42 22.37
CA LEU A 494 -9.85 -13.31 23.22
C LEU A 494 -10.91 -12.21 23.37
N SER A 495 -11.64 -11.88 22.29
CA SER A 495 -12.77 -10.94 22.34
C SER A 495 -13.88 -11.33 23.34
N VAL A 496 -14.05 -12.63 23.63
CA VAL A 496 -15.04 -13.11 24.62
C VAL A 496 -14.53 -12.88 26.04
N GLN A 497 -13.22 -13.05 26.26
CA GLN A 497 -12.54 -12.68 27.50
C GLN A 497 -12.62 -11.16 27.74
N GLU A 498 -12.28 -10.33 26.75
CA GLU A 498 -12.37 -8.87 26.86
C GLU A 498 -13.81 -8.37 27.12
N PHE A 499 -14.80 -8.94 26.44
CA PHE A 499 -16.21 -8.65 26.69
C PHE A 499 -16.64 -9.01 28.12
N LEU A 500 -16.32 -10.23 28.57
CA LEU A 500 -16.69 -10.69 29.92
C LEU A 500 -15.94 -9.90 31.01
N ALA A 501 -14.70 -9.48 30.75
CA ALA A 501 -13.93 -8.58 31.61
C ALA A 501 -14.59 -7.19 31.71
N ALA A 502 -15.06 -6.62 30.60
CA ALA A 502 -15.79 -5.34 30.60
C ALA A 502 -17.12 -5.44 31.38
N VAL A 503 -17.85 -6.54 31.23
CA VAL A 503 -19.05 -6.86 32.04
C VAL A 503 -18.70 -6.97 33.53
N HIS A 504 -17.56 -7.56 33.89
CA HIS A 504 -17.10 -7.63 35.27
C HIS A 504 -16.83 -6.24 35.87
N VAL A 505 -16.04 -5.41 35.18
CA VAL A 505 -15.66 -4.07 35.65
C VAL A 505 -16.89 -3.18 35.85
N PHE A 506 -17.87 -3.22 34.94
CA PHE A 506 -19.12 -2.48 35.09
C PHE A 506 -19.99 -3.00 36.26
N ILE A 507 -19.99 -4.30 36.55
CA ILE A 507 -20.72 -4.85 37.70
C ILE A 507 -20.02 -4.50 39.03
N CYS A 508 -18.69 -4.56 39.07
CA CYS A 508 -17.90 -4.11 40.23
C CYS A 508 -18.13 -2.63 40.52
N TYR A 509 -18.25 -1.81 39.46
CA TYR A 509 -18.71 -0.42 39.58
C TYR A 509 -20.13 -0.32 40.17
N LEU A 510 -21.12 -1.06 39.68
CA LEU A 510 -22.50 -0.96 40.16
C LEU A 510 -22.70 -1.44 41.61
N GLU A 511 -21.93 -2.43 42.08
CA GLU A 511 -22.06 -2.95 43.45
C GLU A 511 -21.27 -2.15 44.53
N LYS A 512 -20.43 -1.17 44.11
CA LYS A 512 -19.78 -0.04 44.85
C LYS A 512 -19.00 -0.31 46.15
N ASN A 513 -19.19 -1.45 46.85
CA ASN A 513 -18.68 -1.66 48.22
C ASN A 513 -18.04 -3.03 48.49
N LYS A 514 -17.98 -3.95 47.52
CA LYS A 514 -17.37 -5.28 47.71
C LYS A 514 -16.03 -5.45 47.00
N ASN A 515 -15.98 -5.05 45.73
CA ASN A 515 -14.89 -5.37 44.82
C ASN A 515 -13.98 -4.14 44.61
N LYS A 516 -13.44 -3.61 45.71
CA LYS A 516 -12.60 -2.39 45.69
C LYS A 516 -11.18 -2.64 45.16
N GLN A 517 -10.72 -3.89 45.06
CA GLN A 517 -9.38 -4.22 44.56
C GLN A 517 -9.38 -4.28 43.03
N GLU A 518 -10.44 -4.83 42.43
CA GLU A 518 -10.58 -5.01 41.00
C GLU A 518 -10.60 -3.67 40.25
N LEU A 519 -11.25 -2.65 40.82
CA LEU A 519 -11.25 -1.29 40.25
C LEU A 519 -9.90 -0.56 40.39
N GLN A 520 -9.02 -0.94 41.33
CA GLN A 520 -7.72 -0.26 41.53
C GLN A 520 -6.76 -0.43 40.35
N PHE A 521 -6.98 -1.40 39.47
CA PHE A 521 -6.22 -1.55 38.22
C PHE A 521 -6.19 -0.27 37.36
N PHE A 522 -7.22 0.57 37.45
CA PHE A 522 -7.33 1.84 36.73
C PHE A 522 -6.84 3.07 37.51
N PHE A 523 -6.40 2.92 38.78
CA PHE A 523 -6.06 4.06 39.64
C PHE A 523 -4.73 3.86 40.37
N ASN A 524 -3.76 4.73 40.10
CA ASN A 524 -2.43 4.75 40.73
C ASN A 524 -2.44 4.95 42.26
N ASN A 525 -3.60 5.28 42.85
CA ASN A 525 -3.82 5.37 44.30
C ASN A 525 -5.23 4.84 44.65
N PRO A 526 -5.42 4.18 45.80
CA PRO A 526 -6.75 3.73 46.22
C PRO A 526 -7.73 4.89 46.42
N LYS A 527 -8.86 4.87 45.71
CA LYS A 527 -10.01 5.76 45.93
C LYS A 527 -11.14 5.00 46.62
N GLU A 528 -11.71 5.59 47.66
CA GLU A 528 -12.82 4.94 48.40
C GLU A 528 -14.16 5.01 47.67
N ASN A 529 -14.40 6.10 46.93
CA ASN A 529 -15.56 6.34 46.08
C ASN A 529 -15.05 6.69 44.68
N VAL A 530 -15.57 6.00 43.66
CA VAL A 530 -15.26 6.22 42.25
C VAL A 530 -16.57 6.49 41.51
N THR A 531 -16.63 7.55 40.70
CA THR A 531 -17.74 7.82 39.79
C THR A 531 -17.58 7.05 38.47
N LEU A 532 -18.67 6.84 37.72
CA LEU A 532 -18.58 6.17 36.41
C LEU A 532 -17.73 7.01 35.45
N GLN A 533 -17.90 8.33 35.47
CA GLN A 533 -17.09 9.27 34.70
C GLN A 533 -15.58 9.10 34.97
N GLU A 534 -15.16 9.01 36.24
CA GLU A 534 -13.74 8.76 36.58
C GLU A 534 -13.25 7.40 36.11
N LEU A 535 -14.06 6.35 36.25
CA LEU A 535 -13.70 5.00 35.81
C LEU A 535 -13.54 4.93 34.28
N LEU A 536 -14.47 5.50 33.52
CA LEU A 536 -14.40 5.51 32.06
C LEU A 536 -13.21 6.35 31.55
N LYS A 537 -12.96 7.53 32.15
CA LYS A 537 -11.79 8.35 31.84
C LYS A 537 -10.48 7.59 32.12
N LYS A 538 -10.39 6.89 33.26
CA LYS A 538 -9.20 6.10 33.59
C LYS A 538 -9.06 4.80 32.81
N ALA A 539 -10.17 4.22 32.32
CA ALA A 539 -10.11 3.12 31.35
C ALA A 539 -9.60 3.59 29.98
N VAL A 540 -9.99 4.80 29.53
CA VAL A 540 -9.38 5.47 28.36
C VAL A 540 -7.88 5.64 28.59
N ASP A 541 -7.46 6.32 29.67
CA ASP A 541 -6.03 6.51 29.98
C ASP A 541 -5.25 5.18 29.96
N LYS A 542 -5.81 4.13 30.58
CA LYS A 542 -5.14 2.83 30.69
C LYS A 542 -5.00 2.09 29.36
N ALA A 543 -5.96 2.25 28.44
CA ALA A 543 -5.83 1.73 27.08
C ALA A 543 -4.77 2.53 26.28
N MET A 544 -4.74 3.85 26.45
CA MET A 544 -3.75 4.73 25.79
C MET A 544 -2.31 4.46 26.28
N GLU A 545 -2.14 4.01 27.53
CA GLU A 545 -0.86 3.50 28.06
C GLU A 545 -0.45 2.13 27.47
N SER A 546 -1.36 1.37 26.84
CA SER A 546 -1.08 0.03 26.33
C SER A 546 -0.38 0.09 24.97
N GLN A 547 0.96 -0.02 24.99
CA GLN A 547 1.81 -0.11 23.79
C GLN A 547 1.44 -1.25 22.81
N ARG A 548 0.57 -2.19 23.23
CA ARG A 548 0.09 -3.34 22.45
C ARG A 548 -1.40 -3.25 22.08
N GLY A 549 -2.14 -2.24 22.52
CA GLY A 549 -3.60 -2.16 22.31
C GLY A 549 -4.39 -3.34 22.89
N HIS A 550 -3.86 -4.01 23.94
CA HIS A 550 -4.48 -5.21 24.53
C HIS A 550 -5.73 -4.91 25.37
N LEU A 551 -6.06 -3.63 25.57
CA LEU A 551 -7.27 -3.16 26.24
C LEU A 551 -8.27 -2.51 25.28
N ASP A 552 -8.00 -2.49 23.98
CA ASP A 552 -8.77 -1.70 23.01
C ASP A 552 -10.20 -2.22 22.83
N LEU A 553 -10.36 -3.53 22.65
CA LEU A 553 -11.69 -4.13 22.48
C LEU A 553 -12.41 -4.20 23.83
N PHE A 554 -11.69 -4.49 24.93
CA PHE A 554 -12.18 -4.29 26.30
C PHE A 554 -12.76 -2.88 26.53
N LEU A 555 -12.07 -1.83 26.08
CA LEU A 555 -12.53 -0.43 26.24
C LEU A 555 -13.79 -0.17 25.42
N ARG A 556 -13.81 -0.61 24.14
CA ARG A 556 -15.01 -0.55 23.28
C ARG A 556 -16.21 -1.22 23.94
N PHE A 557 -16.04 -2.42 24.48
CA PHE A 557 -17.07 -3.13 25.23
C PHE A 557 -17.50 -2.39 26.50
N LEU A 558 -16.56 -1.87 27.30
CA LEU A 558 -16.88 -1.15 28.53
C LEU A 558 -17.71 0.11 28.25
N MET A 559 -17.35 0.86 27.20
CA MET A 559 -18.10 2.02 26.72
C MET A 559 -19.52 1.62 26.30
N GLY A 560 -19.65 0.65 25.38
CA GLY A 560 -20.94 0.18 24.89
C GLY A 560 -21.84 -0.42 25.98
N ILE A 561 -21.27 -1.05 27.02
CA ILE A 561 -22.04 -1.61 28.16
C ILE A 561 -22.74 -0.50 28.96
N THR A 562 -22.16 0.71 29.02
CA THR A 562 -22.77 1.83 29.75
C THR A 562 -24.06 2.33 29.11
N LEU A 563 -24.28 2.09 27.82
CA LEU A 563 -25.51 2.50 27.11
C LEU A 563 -26.76 1.86 27.71
N LYS A 564 -27.86 2.62 27.69
CA LYS A 564 -29.15 2.16 28.22
C LYS A 564 -29.69 0.91 27.53
N SER A 565 -29.49 0.77 26.21
CA SER A 565 -29.87 -0.43 25.44
C SER A 565 -29.11 -1.68 25.92
N SER A 566 -27.80 -1.58 26.05
CA SER A 566 -26.92 -2.64 26.57
C SER A 566 -27.28 -3.04 28.00
N GLN A 567 -27.52 -2.07 28.89
CA GLN A 567 -28.00 -2.33 30.25
C GLN A 567 -29.35 -3.07 30.26
N ASP A 568 -30.30 -2.66 29.41
CA ASP A 568 -31.62 -3.30 29.35
C ASP A 568 -31.56 -4.75 28.82
N LEU A 569 -30.68 -5.04 27.85
CA LEU A 569 -30.39 -6.41 27.41
C LEU A 569 -29.74 -7.25 28.53
N LEU A 570 -28.88 -6.65 29.36
CA LEU A 570 -28.22 -7.28 30.51
C LEU A 570 -29.09 -7.34 31.79
N THR A 571 -30.34 -6.87 31.75
CA THR A 571 -31.23 -6.82 32.93
C THR A 571 -31.39 -8.22 33.55
N GLY A 572 -30.95 -8.36 34.81
CA GLY A 572 -30.97 -9.63 35.53
C GLY A 572 -29.58 -10.22 35.79
N LEU A 573 -28.57 -9.82 35.02
CA LEU A 573 -27.16 -9.94 35.40
C LEU A 573 -26.76 -8.73 36.26
N ILE A 574 -27.05 -7.51 35.78
CA ILE A 574 -26.97 -6.28 36.58
C ILE A 574 -28.16 -6.18 37.55
N THR A 575 -27.91 -5.60 38.74
CA THR A 575 -28.87 -5.51 39.86
C THR A 575 -29.64 -4.19 39.92
N ARG A 576 -29.07 -3.14 39.34
CA ARG A 576 -29.65 -1.82 39.16
C ARG A 576 -29.25 -1.31 37.79
N ASN A 577 -30.16 -0.62 37.12
CA ASN A 577 -29.81 0.23 35.99
C ASN A 577 -29.42 1.60 36.58
N GLU A 578 -28.28 2.14 36.16
CA GLU A 578 -27.83 3.47 36.57
C GLU A 578 -28.09 4.45 35.40
N ASP A 579 -28.49 5.68 35.69
CA ASP A 579 -28.59 6.70 34.66
C ASP A 579 -27.18 7.17 34.31
N THR A 580 -26.67 6.62 33.21
CA THR A 580 -25.32 6.86 32.72
C THR A 580 -25.23 8.07 31.81
N THR A 581 -26.34 8.72 31.48
CA THR A 581 -26.44 9.75 30.42
C THR A 581 -25.44 10.90 30.62
N GLU A 582 -25.36 11.46 31.83
CA GLU A 582 -24.41 12.53 32.15
C GLU A 582 -22.95 12.04 32.07
N SER A 583 -22.66 10.84 32.59
CA SER A 583 -21.32 10.26 32.54
C SER A 583 -20.88 9.95 31.09
N ILE A 584 -21.80 9.52 30.23
CA ILE A 584 -21.56 9.28 28.80
C ILE A 584 -21.23 10.60 28.09
N ILE A 585 -22.03 11.66 28.29
CA ILE A 585 -21.78 12.98 27.70
C ILE A 585 -20.39 13.50 28.11
N GLN A 586 -20.05 13.43 29.39
CA GLN A 586 -18.77 13.91 29.93
C GLN A 586 -17.57 13.04 29.53
N THR A 587 -17.78 11.73 29.28
CA THR A 587 -16.75 10.83 28.75
C THR A 587 -16.55 11.06 27.25
N THR A 588 -17.63 11.29 26.51
CA THR A 588 -17.63 11.62 25.08
C THR A 588 -16.89 12.95 24.81
N GLN A 589 -17.14 13.97 25.64
CA GLN A 589 -16.39 15.22 25.61
C GLN A 589 -14.90 15.01 25.93
N TYR A 590 -14.58 14.13 26.87
CA TYR A 590 -13.20 13.80 27.23
C TYR A 590 -12.45 13.06 26.11
N ILE A 591 -13.07 12.07 25.46
CA ILE A 591 -12.47 11.36 24.32
C ILE A 591 -12.11 12.35 23.21
N LYS A 592 -12.99 13.31 22.90
CA LYS A 592 -12.72 14.37 21.92
C LYS A 592 -11.59 15.31 22.36
N GLN A 593 -11.56 15.71 23.63
CA GLN A 593 -10.44 16.49 24.21
C GLN A 593 -9.10 15.74 24.15
N VAL A 594 -9.11 14.41 24.32
CA VAL A 594 -7.92 13.57 24.15
C VAL A 594 -7.51 13.50 22.68
N GLN A 595 -8.44 13.32 21.74
CA GLN A 595 -8.17 13.29 20.29
C GLN A 595 -7.60 14.61 19.72
N ASP A 596 -7.75 15.73 20.43
CA ASP A 596 -7.10 17.02 20.11
C ASP A 596 -5.67 17.15 20.70
N GLY A 597 -5.15 16.13 21.38
CA GLY A 597 -3.84 16.09 22.01
C GLY A 597 -2.67 15.78 21.05
N TYR A 598 -1.50 16.40 21.31
CA TYR A 598 -0.35 16.41 20.40
C TYR A 598 0.54 15.14 20.38
N PHE A 599 0.22 14.08 21.14
CA PHE A 599 1.10 12.92 21.32
C PHE A 599 0.31 11.60 21.42
N ILE A 600 -0.36 11.21 20.33
CA ILE A 600 -1.16 9.98 20.24
C ILE A 600 -0.85 9.26 18.93
N SER A 601 -0.80 7.92 18.94
CA SER A 601 -0.63 7.11 17.72
C SER A 601 -1.92 7.03 16.90
N ASP A 602 -1.79 6.84 15.58
CA ASP A 602 -2.94 6.76 14.68
C ASP A 602 -3.87 5.57 15.04
N GLU A 603 -3.31 4.49 15.57
CA GLU A 603 -4.01 3.30 16.08
C GLU A 603 -4.89 3.65 17.28
N ALA A 604 -4.35 4.41 18.24
CA ALA A 604 -5.07 4.83 19.43
C ALA A 604 -6.18 5.86 19.09
N LEU A 605 -5.93 6.77 18.14
CA LEU A 605 -6.96 7.68 17.62
C LEU A 605 -8.13 6.91 16.97
N VAL A 606 -7.82 5.89 16.18
CA VAL A 606 -8.82 5.01 15.54
C VAL A 606 -9.60 4.21 16.60
N ASN A 607 -8.92 3.69 17.64
CA ASN A 607 -9.59 3.03 18.75
C ASN A 607 -10.56 3.97 19.50
N LEU A 608 -10.15 5.20 19.80
CA LEU A 608 -11.00 6.21 20.42
C LEU A 608 -12.22 6.57 19.55
N PHE A 609 -12.08 6.59 18.22
CA PHE A 609 -13.20 6.78 17.31
C PHE A 609 -14.18 5.60 17.34
N TYR A 610 -13.70 4.35 17.36
CA TYR A 610 -14.58 3.19 17.55
C TYR A 610 -15.29 3.22 18.92
N CYS A 611 -14.65 3.75 19.98
CA CYS A 611 -15.31 3.99 21.26
C CYS A 611 -16.45 5.04 21.18
N LEU A 612 -16.30 6.10 20.38
CA LEU A 612 -17.40 7.05 20.11
C LEU A 612 -18.57 6.36 19.39
N LEU A 613 -18.28 5.49 18.42
CA LEU A 613 -19.32 4.71 17.71
C LEU A 613 -20.03 3.70 18.62
N GLU A 614 -19.33 3.03 19.54
CA GLU A 614 -19.96 2.16 20.55
C GLU A 614 -20.83 2.94 21.55
N LEU A 615 -20.54 4.23 21.78
CA LEU A 615 -21.40 5.17 22.52
C LEU A 615 -22.53 5.78 21.66
N LYS A 616 -22.62 5.43 20.37
CA LYS A 616 -23.55 5.98 19.37
C LYS A 616 -23.43 7.50 19.15
N ASP A 617 -22.24 8.07 19.39
CA ASP A 617 -21.91 9.42 18.96
C ASP A 617 -21.40 9.38 17.51
N HIS A 618 -22.24 9.87 16.60
CA HIS A 618 -21.91 9.99 15.17
C HIS A 618 -21.40 11.38 14.78
N SER A 619 -21.25 12.34 15.71
CA SER A 619 -21.01 13.76 15.39
C SER A 619 -19.70 14.01 14.64
N LEU A 620 -18.63 13.27 14.97
CA LEU A 620 -17.35 13.37 14.26
C LEU A 620 -17.42 12.72 12.86
N TYR A 621 -18.20 11.64 12.72
CA TYR A 621 -18.47 11.04 11.41
C TYR A 621 -19.30 11.98 10.53
N GLU A 622 -20.37 12.57 11.07
CA GLU A 622 -21.20 13.57 10.40
C GLU A 622 -20.42 14.86 10.05
N GLU A 623 -19.43 15.23 10.87
CA GLU A 623 -18.52 16.33 10.58
C GLU A 623 -17.61 16.00 9.39
N ILE A 624 -16.98 14.83 9.39
CA ILE A 624 -16.18 14.35 8.26
C ILE A 624 -17.02 14.21 6.98
N GLN A 625 -18.26 13.71 7.06
CA GLN A 625 -19.18 13.66 5.92
C GLN A 625 -19.60 15.06 5.42
N ARG A 626 -19.66 16.07 6.29
CA ARG A 626 -19.86 17.47 5.88
C ARG A 626 -18.65 18.03 5.12
N TYR A 627 -17.42 17.82 5.61
CA TYR A 627 -16.20 18.17 4.87
C TYR A 627 -16.10 17.45 3.50
N LEU A 628 -16.60 16.21 3.40
CA LEU A 628 -16.63 15.39 2.17
C LEU A 628 -17.83 15.66 1.23
N SER A 629 -18.74 16.55 1.60
CA SER A 629 -19.96 16.85 0.82
C SER A 629 -20.16 18.35 0.54
N SER A 630 -19.29 19.21 1.08
CA SER A 630 -19.18 20.61 0.69
C SER A 630 -18.17 20.76 -0.44
N ASP A 631 -18.48 21.59 -1.44
CA ASP A 631 -17.48 22.05 -2.43
C ASP A 631 -16.74 23.32 -1.97
N GLU A 632 -17.31 24.06 -1.00
CA GLU A 632 -16.64 25.22 -0.41
C GLU A 632 -15.34 24.79 0.30
N HIS A 633 -14.30 25.61 0.17
CA HIS A 633 -13.04 25.39 0.88
C HIS A 633 -13.27 25.67 2.38
N PRO A 634 -13.02 24.71 3.28
CA PRO A 634 -13.27 24.93 4.71
C PRO A 634 -12.36 26.03 5.23
N GLY A 635 -12.95 27.07 5.85
CA GLY A 635 -12.20 28.21 6.43
C GLY A 635 -11.30 27.86 7.63
N ARG A 636 -11.04 26.58 7.88
CA ARG A 636 -10.16 26.03 8.91
C ARG A 636 -9.55 24.73 8.40
N LYS A 637 -8.22 24.61 8.46
CA LYS A 637 -7.48 23.37 8.18
C LYS A 637 -7.78 22.32 9.27
N LEU A 638 -7.92 21.06 8.87
CA LEU A 638 -8.10 19.90 9.77
C LEU A 638 -6.86 19.68 10.65
N SER A 639 -7.07 19.17 11.86
CA SER A 639 -5.99 18.66 12.71
C SER A 639 -5.37 17.38 12.12
N SER A 640 -4.20 16.99 12.65
CA SER A 640 -3.60 15.68 12.35
C SER A 640 -4.57 14.53 12.62
N SER A 641 -5.18 14.53 13.82
CA SER A 641 -6.15 13.51 14.20
C SER A 641 -7.38 13.47 13.30
N MET A 642 -7.92 14.63 12.89
CA MET A 642 -9.01 14.70 11.91
C MET A 642 -8.60 14.19 10.52
N CYS A 643 -7.32 14.30 10.12
CA CYS A 643 -6.84 13.71 8.87
C CYS A 643 -6.80 12.17 8.96
N THR A 644 -6.30 11.60 10.06
CA THR A 644 -6.35 10.14 10.30
C THR A 644 -7.79 9.64 10.32
N MET A 645 -8.71 10.37 10.97
CA MET A 645 -10.13 10.00 10.98
C MET A 645 -10.79 10.15 9.61
N LEU A 646 -10.44 11.18 8.83
CA LEU A 646 -10.91 11.36 7.44
C LEU A 646 -10.49 10.17 6.56
N THR A 647 -9.22 9.76 6.60
CA THR A 647 -8.74 8.56 5.90
C THR A 647 -9.48 7.31 6.35
N THR A 648 -9.64 7.13 7.66
CA THR A 648 -10.34 5.96 8.23
C THR A 648 -11.79 5.93 7.75
N VAL A 649 -12.52 7.05 7.79
CA VAL A 649 -13.90 7.17 7.31
C VAL A 649 -14.03 6.93 5.80
N LEU A 650 -13.04 7.33 5.00
CA LEU A 650 -13.00 7.01 3.56
C LEU A 650 -12.75 5.51 3.32
N LEU A 651 -11.74 4.91 3.97
CA LEU A 651 -11.46 3.47 3.91
C LEU A 651 -12.61 2.60 4.47
N MET A 652 -13.46 3.19 5.33
CA MET A 652 -14.68 2.59 5.87
C MET A 652 -15.91 2.71 4.95
N SER A 653 -15.89 3.61 3.98
CA SER A 653 -17.06 3.94 3.16
C SER A 653 -17.14 3.09 1.89
N GLU A 654 -18.37 2.78 1.44
CA GLU A 654 -18.62 2.28 0.08
C GLU A 654 -18.79 3.43 -0.94
N LYS A 655 -18.82 4.70 -0.48
CA LYS A 655 -18.89 5.90 -1.35
C LYS A 655 -17.53 6.14 -2.02
N VAL A 656 -17.42 5.77 -3.30
CA VAL A 656 -16.32 6.21 -4.17
C VAL A 656 -16.49 7.71 -4.46
N LEU A 657 -15.43 8.50 -4.22
CA LEU A 657 -15.38 9.91 -4.59
C LEU A 657 -15.03 10.07 -6.08
N ASP A 658 -15.60 11.07 -6.75
CA ASP A 658 -15.18 11.41 -8.11
C ASP A 658 -13.77 12.03 -8.12
N GLU A 659 -13.50 13.01 -7.25
CA GLU A 659 -12.18 13.60 -7.04
C GLU A 659 -11.83 13.65 -5.54
N PHE A 660 -10.56 13.41 -5.21
CA PHE A 660 -9.98 13.67 -3.90
C PHE A 660 -8.74 14.56 -4.01
N ASN A 661 -8.71 15.65 -3.26
CA ASN A 661 -7.62 16.62 -3.22
C ASN A 661 -7.31 16.96 -1.75
N PRO A 662 -6.16 16.52 -1.19
CA PRO A 662 -5.84 16.66 0.22
C PRO A 662 -5.57 18.11 0.64
N LYS A 663 -5.20 18.98 -0.32
CA LYS A 663 -4.92 20.41 -0.13
C LYS A 663 -6.18 21.22 0.21
N ARG A 664 -7.37 20.61 0.07
CA ARG A 664 -8.65 21.13 0.58
C ARG A 664 -8.80 20.99 2.10
N PHE A 665 -8.02 20.12 2.74
CA PHE A 665 -8.22 19.75 4.15
C PHE A 665 -7.07 20.19 5.06
N THR A 666 -5.83 20.20 4.56
CA THR A 666 -4.64 20.46 5.38
C THR A 666 -3.54 21.12 4.54
N SER A 667 -2.47 21.60 5.20
CA SER A 667 -1.24 22.04 4.55
C SER A 667 0.03 21.48 5.21
N SER A 668 -0.10 20.39 5.97
CA SER A 668 1.05 19.67 6.56
C SER A 668 1.37 18.44 5.70
N GLN A 669 2.63 18.29 5.33
CA GLN A 669 3.14 17.10 4.62
C GLN A 669 2.81 15.80 5.36
N GLU A 670 3.03 15.76 6.68
CA GLU A 670 2.73 14.60 7.53
C GLU A 670 1.23 14.23 7.47
N ASN A 671 0.36 15.23 7.36
CA ASN A 671 -1.08 15.00 7.18
C ASN A 671 -1.44 14.59 5.76
N TYR A 672 -0.71 15.05 4.73
CA TYR A 672 -0.88 14.53 3.38
C TYR A 672 -0.49 13.03 3.32
N GLU A 673 0.57 12.62 4.01
CA GLU A 673 1.00 11.21 4.11
C GLU A 673 -0.09 10.34 4.78
N ARG A 674 -0.73 10.83 5.86
CA ARG A 674 -1.91 10.21 6.48
C ARG A 674 -3.11 10.07 5.52
N LEU A 675 -3.23 10.91 4.50
CA LEU A 675 -4.35 10.93 3.55
C LEU A 675 -4.13 10.04 2.31
N ILE A 676 -2.92 9.54 2.06
CA ILE A 676 -2.61 8.74 0.85
C ILE A 676 -3.49 7.49 0.68
N PRO A 677 -3.83 6.70 1.72
CA PRO A 677 -4.70 5.53 1.55
C PRO A 677 -6.07 5.84 0.93
N ALA A 678 -6.52 7.10 0.94
CA ALA A 678 -7.75 7.54 0.30
C ALA A 678 -7.77 7.34 -1.23
N VAL A 679 -6.61 7.20 -1.91
CA VAL A 679 -6.55 6.94 -3.37
C VAL A 679 -7.34 5.69 -3.80
N ARG A 680 -7.48 4.70 -2.91
CA ARG A 680 -8.29 3.49 -3.18
C ARG A 680 -9.78 3.80 -3.33
N CYS A 681 -10.23 4.91 -2.74
CA CYS A 681 -11.63 5.28 -2.55
C CYS A 681 -12.09 6.43 -3.46
N CYS A 682 -11.30 6.81 -4.46
CA CYS A 682 -11.67 7.83 -5.46
C CYS A 682 -11.38 7.39 -6.90
N LYS A 683 -11.96 8.11 -7.87
CA LYS A 683 -11.64 7.95 -9.31
C LYS A 683 -10.46 8.84 -9.72
N LYS A 684 -10.33 10.02 -9.12
CA LYS A 684 -9.25 10.98 -9.36
C LYS A 684 -8.59 11.41 -8.06
N ALA A 685 -7.27 11.43 -8.03
CA ALA A 685 -6.49 11.85 -6.87
C ALA A 685 -5.47 12.93 -7.25
N LEU A 686 -5.49 14.07 -6.57
CA LEU A 686 -4.64 15.24 -6.83
C LEU A 686 -3.64 15.46 -5.69
N PHE A 687 -2.58 14.65 -5.65
CA PHE A 687 -1.50 14.70 -4.66
C PHE A 687 -0.26 15.44 -5.18
N ASP A 688 -0.42 16.31 -6.18
CA ASP A 688 0.66 17.16 -6.67
C ASP A 688 1.09 18.18 -5.59
N SER A 689 2.37 18.54 -5.59
CA SER A 689 2.93 19.57 -4.69
C SER A 689 2.76 19.25 -3.18
N CYS A 690 2.70 17.98 -2.81
CA CYS A 690 2.52 17.50 -1.42
C CYS A 690 3.83 17.27 -0.65
N GLY A 691 5.00 17.44 -1.29
CA GLY A 691 6.32 17.26 -0.66
C GLY A 691 6.74 15.79 -0.44
N PHE A 692 6.04 14.84 -1.06
CA PHE A 692 6.23 13.40 -0.81
C PHE A 692 7.59 12.87 -1.29
N TYR A 693 8.09 11.86 -0.58
CA TYR A 693 9.24 11.04 -0.99
C TYR A 693 8.79 9.64 -1.46
N GLY A 694 9.66 8.93 -2.19
CA GLY A 694 9.35 7.65 -2.85
C GLY A 694 8.61 6.58 -2.02
N ARG A 695 8.75 6.55 -0.68
CA ARG A 695 7.97 5.64 0.20
C ARG A 695 6.46 5.74 -0.01
N CYS A 696 5.92 6.92 -0.32
CA CYS A 696 4.48 7.09 -0.55
C CYS A 696 3.93 6.15 -1.64
N CYS A 697 4.79 5.76 -2.59
CA CYS A 697 4.47 4.88 -3.70
C CYS A 697 4.20 3.44 -3.26
N GLU A 698 4.66 3.00 -2.08
CA GLU A 698 4.27 1.70 -1.48
C GLU A 698 2.76 1.65 -1.26
N THR A 699 2.21 2.63 -0.52
CA THR A 699 0.77 2.74 -0.22
C THR A 699 -0.08 2.86 -1.50
N VAL A 700 0.37 3.66 -2.46
CA VAL A 700 -0.30 3.83 -3.76
C VAL A 700 -0.25 2.54 -4.60
N SER A 701 0.90 1.86 -4.64
CA SER A 701 1.08 0.59 -5.35
C SER A 701 0.15 -0.48 -4.77
N SER A 702 0.16 -0.67 -3.45
CA SER A 702 -0.76 -1.60 -2.75
C SER A 702 -2.23 -1.23 -2.94
N ALA A 703 -2.57 0.06 -3.11
CA ALA A 703 -3.92 0.48 -3.48
C ALA A 703 -4.28 0.09 -4.92
N LEU A 704 -3.40 0.33 -5.90
CA LEU A 704 -3.58 -0.09 -7.30
C LEU A 704 -3.63 -1.61 -7.50
N GLN A 705 -2.97 -2.38 -6.62
CA GLN A 705 -3.06 -3.84 -6.60
C GLN A 705 -4.41 -4.36 -6.07
N SER A 706 -5.19 -3.55 -5.34
CA SER A 706 -6.45 -3.97 -4.72
C SER A 706 -7.60 -4.05 -5.73
N SER A 707 -8.35 -5.16 -5.71
CA SER A 707 -9.52 -5.39 -6.58
C SER A 707 -10.70 -4.45 -6.34
N ASN A 708 -10.68 -3.67 -5.25
CA ASN A 708 -11.66 -2.62 -4.94
C ASN A 708 -11.15 -1.19 -5.21
N CYS A 709 -10.03 -1.04 -5.93
CA CYS A 709 -9.51 0.26 -6.34
C CYS A 709 -10.29 0.83 -7.52
N HIS A 710 -10.69 2.10 -7.43
CA HIS A 710 -11.48 2.79 -8.46
C HIS A 710 -10.69 3.84 -9.24
N LEU A 711 -9.39 3.97 -8.95
CA LEU A 711 -8.55 5.07 -9.41
C LEU A 711 -8.30 5.02 -10.93
N ARG A 712 -8.64 6.12 -11.61
CA ARG A 712 -8.50 6.36 -13.05
C ARG A 712 -7.49 7.46 -13.37
N GLU A 713 -7.40 8.47 -12.51
CA GLU A 713 -6.47 9.58 -12.63
C GLU A 713 -5.66 9.74 -11.33
N LEU A 714 -4.34 9.80 -11.46
CA LEU A 714 -3.42 10.02 -10.34
C LEU A 714 -2.43 11.11 -10.72
N ASP A 715 -2.49 12.22 -9.99
CA ASP A 715 -1.53 13.30 -10.06
C ASP A 715 -0.60 13.25 -8.84
N LEU A 716 0.70 13.12 -9.10
CA LEU A 716 1.78 13.11 -8.11
C LEU A 716 2.89 14.11 -8.48
N GLY A 717 2.62 15.07 -9.37
CA GLY A 717 3.62 16.04 -9.83
C GLY A 717 4.21 16.90 -8.71
N SER A 718 5.38 17.49 -8.93
CA SER A 718 6.09 18.36 -7.97
C SER A 718 6.30 17.72 -6.58
N ASN A 719 6.72 16.46 -6.56
CA ASN A 719 7.08 15.68 -5.36
C ASN A 719 8.47 15.05 -5.51
N TYR A 720 9.16 14.71 -4.42
CA TYR A 720 10.52 14.14 -4.42
C TYR A 720 10.52 12.60 -4.53
N LEU A 721 9.77 12.05 -5.49
CA LEU A 721 9.56 10.60 -5.62
C LEU A 721 10.83 9.85 -5.99
N GLN A 722 11.64 10.41 -6.90
CA GLN A 722 12.82 9.78 -7.48
C GLN A 722 12.51 8.45 -8.20
N ASP A 723 13.53 7.84 -8.81
CA ASP A 723 13.40 6.55 -9.50
C ASP A 723 12.98 5.41 -8.54
N SER A 724 13.25 5.55 -7.25
CA SER A 724 12.81 4.61 -6.21
C SER A 724 11.28 4.61 -6.06
N GLY A 725 10.62 5.78 -6.06
CA GLY A 725 9.16 5.88 -6.04
C GLY A 725 8.52 5.25 -7.28
N VAL A 726 9.05 5.54 -8.47
CA VAL A 726 8.53 4.96 -9.73
C VAL A 726 8.71 3.43 -9.77
N LYS A 727 9.82 2.91 -9.23
CA LYS A 727 10.03 1.46 -9.06
C LYS A 727 8.95 0.82 -8.17
N LEU A 728 8.63 1.45 -7.04
CA LEU A 728 7.60 1.01 -6.11
C LEU A 728 6.18 1.06 -6.71
N LEU A 729 5.85 2.10 -7.50
CA LEU A 729 4.59 2.17 -8.26
C LEU A 729 4.47 1.05 -9.30
N SER A 730 5.59 0.56 -9.85
CA SER A 730 5.57 -0.27 -11.06
C SER A 730 4.85 -1.61 -10.88
N ASP A 731 4.87 -2.20 -9.69
CA ASP A 731 4.13 -3.44 -9.38
C ASP A 731 2.61 -3.20 -9.41
N GLY A 732 2.14 -2.11 -8.80
CA GLY A 732 0.75 -1.68 -8.84
C GLY A 732 0.28 -1.31 -10.24
N LEU A 733 1.12 -0.62 -11.03
CA LEU A 733 0.81 -0.30 -12.43
C LEU A 733 0.76 -1.54 -13.35
N LYS A 734 1.42 -2.65 -12.96
CA LYS A 734 1.38 -3.95 -13.66
C LYS A 734 0.24 -4.86 -13.16
N SER A 735 -0.48 -4.51 -12.09
CA SER A 735 -1.55 -5.36 -11.57
C SER A 735 -2.71 -5.51 -12.55
N SER A 736 -3.27 -6.72 -12.66
CA SER A 736 -4.53 -6.97 -13.38
C SER A 736 -5.76 -6.31 -12.73
N HIS A 737 -5.62 -5.77 -11.52
CA HIS A 737 -6.63 -4.95 -10.84
C HIS A 737 -6.44 -3.45 -11.07
N CYS A 738 -5.33 -3.03 -11.68
CA CYS A 738 -5.07 -1.62 -11.93
C CYS A 738 -6.02 -1.07 -12.99
N GLN A 739 -6.69 0.05 -12.66
CA GLN A 739 -7.66 0.71 -13.55
C GLN A 739 -7.16 2.08 -14.04
N LEU A 740 -5.93 2.45 -13.70
CA LEU A 740 -5.38 3.79 -13.91
C LEU A 740 -5.20 4.08 -15.42
N ASN A 741 -5.74 5.22 -15.85
CA ASN A 741 -5.69 5.69 -17.24
C ASN A 741 -4.83 6.95 -17.41
N ILE A 742 -4.72 7.79 -16.38
CA ILE A 742 -3.88 8.99 -16.36
C ILE A 742 -2.92 8.92 -15.18
N LEU A 743 -1.62 9.09 -15.45
CA LEU A 743 -0.56 9.19 -14.44
C LEU A 743 0.30 10.43 -14.73
N ARG A 744 0.40 11.34 -13.76
CA ARG A 744 1.28 12.51 -13.86
C ARG A 744 2.38 12.47 -12.81
N LEU A 745 3.61 12.57 -13.28
CA LEU A 745 4.86 12.51 -12.53
C LEU A 745 5.78 13.67 -12.96
N TYR A 746 5.21 14.81 -13.33
CA TYR A 746 5.99 15.97 -13.74
C TYR A 746 6.76 16.55 -12.54
N GLY A 747 8.01 16.99 -12.70
CA GLY A 747 8.76 17.57 -11.58
C GLY A 747 9.03 16.59 -10.42
N CYS A 748 9.14 15.28 -10.72
CA CYS A 748 9.28 14.23 -9.71
C CYS A 748 10.73 13.85 -9.35
N ASN A 749 11.71 14.58 -9.90
CA ASN A 749 13.15 14.28 -9.85
C ASN A 749 13.47 12.86 -10.36
N LEU A 750 12.88 12.49 -11.49
CA LEU A 750 13.08 11.21 -12.17
C LEU A 750 14.26 11.28 -13.15
N THR A 751 14.88 10.13 -13.42
CA THR A 751 15.98 9.99 -14.37
C THR A 751 15.71 8.92 -15.43
N VAL A 752 16.72 8.61 -16.25
CA VAL A 752 16.83 7.45 -17.14
C VAL A 752 16.27 6.16 -16.51
N GLN A 753 16.51 5.92 -15.21
CA GLN A 753 16.11 4.69 -14.52
C GLN A 753 14.59 4.54 -14.34
N SER A 754 13.85 5.65 -14.21
CA SER A 754 12.38 5.66 -14.28
C SER A 754 11.87 5.29 -15.67
N CYS A 755 12.59 5.66 -16.73
CA CYS A 755 12.18 5.35 -18.10
C CYS A 755 12.27 3.85 -18.40
N GLU A 756 13.31 3.16 -17.94
CA GLU A 756 13.38 1.68 -18.00
C GLU A 756 12.21 1.04 -17.24
N THR A 757 11.96 1.53 -16.02
CA THR A 757 10.88 1.04 -15.16
C THR A 757 9.51 1.20 -15.83
N LEU A 758 9.21 2.39 -16.36
CA LEU A 758 7.97 2.70 -17.07
C LEU A 758 7.86 1.97 -18.41
N SER A 759 8.98 1.71 -19.10
CA SER A 759 9.01 0.87 -20.30
C SER A 759 8.48 -0.53 -19.96
N SER A 760 8.93 -1.13 -18.85
CA SER A 760 8.41 -2.43 -18.37
C SER A 760 6.94 -2.40 -17.93
N VAL A 761 6.37 -1.24 -17.59
CA VAL A 761 4.94 -1.06 -17.32
C VAL A 761 4.15 -0.99 -18.64
N LEU A 762 4.63 -0.23 -19.62
CA LEU A 762 3.99 -0.08 -20.95
C LEU A 762 4.06 -1.36 -21.81
N GLN A 763 5.00 -2.27 -21.49
CA GLN A 763 5.06 -3.61 -22.07
C GLN A 763 4.06 -4.60 -21.44
N SER A 764 3.41 -4.26 -20.32
CA SER A 764 2.50 -5.19 -19.63
C SER A 764 1.09 -5.16 -20.23
N SER A 765 0.57 -6.32 -20.63
CA SER A 765 -0.80 -6.51 -21.15
C SER A 765 -1.92 -6.16 -20.16
N THR A 766 -1.59 -5.97 -18.89
CA THR A 766 -2.48 -5.44 -17.84
C THR A 766 -2.56 -3.92 -17.79
N SER A 767 -1.64 -3.20 -18.44
CA SER A 767 -1.52 -1.74 -18.31
C SER A 767 -2.68 -1.02 -18.99
N CYS A 768 -3.34 -0.13 -18.24
CA CYS A 768 -4.49 0.66 -18.68
C CYS A 768 -4.13 2.13 -19.03
N LEU A 769 -2.85 2.50 -18.97
CA LEU A 769 -2.39 3.88 -19.13
C LEU A 769 -2.65 4.43 -20.55
N ARG A 770 -3.20 5.65 -20.61
CA ARG A 770 -3.53 6.42 -21.82
C ARG A 770 -2.89 7.81 -21.84
N GLU A 771 -2.78 8.47 -20.69
CA GLU A 771 -1.97 9.68 -20.50
C GLU A 771 -0.83 9.41 -19.50
N LEU A 772 0.38 9.80 -19.89
CA LEU A 772 1.57 9.78 -19.05
C LEU A 772 2.30 11.12 -19.18
N ASP A 773 2.43 11.85 -18.07
CA ASP A 773 3.14 13.12 -18.01
C ASP A 773 4.45 12.96 -17.22
N LEU A 774 5.59 13.17 -17.88
CA LEU A 774 6.94 13.05 -17.30
C LEU A 774 7.71 14.38 -17.38
N SER A 775 7.04 15.49 -17.68
CA SER A 775 7.63 16.82 -17.87
C SER A 775 8.48 17.29 -16.67
N ASN A 776 9.48 18.15 -16.87
CA ASN A 776 10.33 18.71 -15.81
C ASN A 776 11.11 17.63 -15.00
N ASN A 777 11.75 16.69 -15.69
CA ASN A 777 12.58 15.61 -15.12
C ASN A 777 13.83 15.36 -15.99
N ASP A 778 14.97 14.98 -15.42
CA ASP A 778 16.22 14.75 -16.18
C ASP A 778 16.26 13.35 -16.84
N LEU A 779 15.36 13.13 -17.81
CA LEU A 779 15.20 11.84 -18.47
C LEU A 779 16.29 11.57 -19.51
N GLN A 780 16.77 12.63 -20.17
CA GLN A 780 17.79 12.61 -21.23
C GLN A 780 17.40 11.75 -22.45
N ASP A 781 18.19 11.84 -23.53
CA ASP A 781 17.94 11.05 -24.76
C ASP A 781 18.00 9.52 -24.53
N SER A 782 18.77 9.08 -23.53
CA SER A 782 18.88 7.69 -23.11
C SER A 782 17.60 7.18 -22.44
N GLY A 783 16.92 7.99 -21.62
CA GLY A 783 15.62 7.64 -21.03
C GLY A 783 14.53 7.50 -22.09
N VAL A 784 14.46 8.44 -23.04
CA VAL A 784 13.50 8.37 -24.16
C VAL A 784 13.77 7.14 -25.05
N ASN A 785 15.03 6.77 -25.26
CA ASN A 785 15.38 5.55 -25.97
C ASN A 785 14.85 4.29 -25.24
N LEU A 786 15.07 4.17 -23.93
CA LEU A 786 14.57 3.04 -23.13
C LEU A 786 13.03 2.98 -23.07
N LEU A 787 12.35 4.12 -22.97
CA LEU A 787 10.87 4.16 -23.01
C LEU A 787 10.32 3.80 -24.40
N SER A 788 11.09 4.05 -25.47
CA SER A 788 10.66 3.80 -26.85
C SER A 788 10.29 2.34 -27.10
N ASP A 789 10.91 1.37 -26.42
CA ASP A 789 10.58 -0.05 -26.57
C ASP A 789 9.22 -0.42 -25.94
N GLY A 790 8.87 0.19 -24.80
CA GLY A 790 7.53 0.11 -24.23
C GLY A 790 6.47 0.76 -25.14
N LEU A 791 6.78 1.91 -25.73
CA LEU A 791 5.90 2.61 -26.67
C LEU A 791 5.71 1.89 -28.03
N LYS A 792 6.62 0.96 -28.38
CA LYS A 792 6.50 0.06 -29.55
C LYS A 792 5.69 -1.21 -29.25
N SER A 793 5.44 -1.54 -27.98
CA SER A 793 4.76 -2.77 -27.56
C SER A 793 3.36 -2.89 -28.20
N PRO A 794 2.94 -4.09 -28.65
CA PRO A 794 1.57 -4.32 -29.12
C PRO A 794 0.50 -4.13 -28.03
N ASP A 795 0.90 -4.20 -26.76
CA ASP A 795 0.02 -4.03 -25.59
C ASP A 795 -0.08 -2.58 -25.10
N CYS A 796 0.75 -1.67 -25.63
CA CYS A 796 0.78 -0.27 -25.19
C CYS A 796 -0.47 0.50 -25.65
N GLN A 797 -1.27 0.96 -24.68
CA GLN A 797 -2.49 1.75 -24.92
C GLN A 797 -2.27 3.27 -24.85
N LEU A 798 -1.01 3.74 -24.75
CA LEU A 798 -0.72 5.15 -24.50
C LEU A 798 -1.08 6.04 -25.70
N GLU A 799 -1.94 7.03 -25.45
CA GLU A 799 -2.45 7.99 -26.45
C GLU A 799 -1.81 9.38 -26.28
N ILE A 800 -1.41 9.74 -25.06
CA ILE A 800 -0.90 11.06 -24.69
C ILE A 800 0.41 10.89 -23.92
N LEU A 801 1.48 11.54 -24.39
CA LEU A 801 2.80 11.53 -23.75
C LEU A 801 3.39 12.94 -23.73
N ARG A 802 3.81 13.41 -22.56
CA ARG A 802 4.43 14.74 -22.38
C ARG A 802 5.81 14.63 -21.76
N PHE A 803 6.76 15.30 -22.42
CA PHE A 803 8.18 15.38 -22.07
C PHE A 803 8.65 16.85 -22.04
N SER A 804 7.80 17.79 -21.64
CA SER A 804 8.20 19.20 -21.65
C SER A 804 9.29 19.43 -20.59
N ILE A 805 10.43 20.02 -20.96
CA ILE A 805 11.59 20.18 -20.04
C ILE A 805 12.11 18.80 -19.56
N CYS A 806 12.57 17.96 -20.48
CA CYS A 806 13.10 16.62 -20.16
C CYS A 806 14.59 16.43 -20.47
N ASN A 807 15.32 17.52 -20.73
CA ASN A 807 16.72 17.53 -21.16
C ASN A 807 16.96 16.70 -22.45
N LEU A 808 16.03 16.84 -23.40
CA LEU A 808 16.05 16.09 -24.67
C LEU A 808 16.73 16.90 -25.78
N THR A 809 17.42 16.19 -26.67
CA THR A 809 18.05 16.77 -27.87
C THR A 809 17.46 16.19 -29.15
N ALA A 810 18.08 16.49 -30.30
CA ALA A 810 17.80 15.83 -31.56
C ALA A 810 17.84 14.29 -31.49
N GLN A 811 18.63 13.69 -30.60
CA GLN A 811 18.77 12.23 -30.51
C GLN A 811 17.50 11.53 -30.01
N SER A 812 16.74 12.13 -29.09
CA SER A 812 15.40 11.65 -28.70
C SER A 812 14.44 11.56 -29.89
N CYS A 813 14.58 12.45 -30.86
CA CYS A 813 13.70 12.49 -32.02
C CYS A 813 13.90 11.29 -32.96
N GLU A 814 15.08 10.66 -33.00
CA GLU A 814 15.28 9.40 -33.72
C GLU A 814 14.50 8.25 -33.05
N SER A 815 14.65 8.10 -31.73
CA SER A 815 13.91 7.11 -30.92
C SER A 815 12.40 7.27 -31.09
N LEU A 816 11.90 8.50 -30.97
CA LEU A 816 10.47 8.82 -31.14
C LEU A 816 9.99 8.66 -32.59
N SER A 817 10.82 8.96 -33.60
CA SER A 817 10.50 8.69 -35.00
C SER A 817 10.25 7.19 -35.22
N SER A 818 11.07 6.32 -34.61
CA SER A 818 10.86 4.86 -34.66
C SER A 818 9.57 4.39 -33.97
N VAL A 819 9.14 5.07 -32.90
CA VAL A 819 7.84 4.83 -32.25
C VAL A 819 6.68 5.22 -33.18
N LEU A 820 6.74 6.42 -33.77
CA LEU A 820 5.68 6.97 -34.62
C LEU A 820 5.49 6.18 -35.94
N GLN A 821 6.54 5.51 -36.43
CA GLN A 821 6.48 4.57 -37.56
C GLN A 821 5.84 3.23 -37.19
N SER A 822 5.82 2.85 -35.90
CA SER A 822 5.25 1.57 -35.47
C SER A 822 3.73 1.59 -35.60
N ALA A 823 3.19 0.71 -36.45
CA ALA A 823 1.75 0.50 -36.58
C ALA A 823 1.05 0.11 -35.25
N LYS A 824 1.82 -0.34 -34.25
CA LYS A 824 1.35 -0.66 -32.90
C LYS A 824 1.13 0.59 -32.03
N SER A 825 1.96 1.63 -32.16
CA SER A 825 1.89 2.83 -31.32
C SER A 825 0.48 3.45 -31.32
N CYS A 826 -0.03 3.80 -30.14
CA CYS A 826 -1.36 4.40 -29.98
C CYS A 826 -1.32 5.94 -29.87
N LEU A 827 -0.13 6.55 -29.93
CA LEU A 827 0.05 7.98 -29.67
C LEU A 827 -0.76 8.90 -30.61
N ARG A 828 -1.41 9.87 -29.98
CA ARG A 828 -2.33 10.88 -30.54
C ARG A 828 -1.90 12.30 -30.14
N GLU A 829 -1.43 12.51 -28.92
CA GLU A 829 -0.75 13.75 -28.46
C GLU A 829 0.70 13.45 -28.05
N LEU A 830 1.62 14.29 -28.50
CA LEU A 830 3.03 14.29 -28.10
C LEU A 830 3.49 15.74 -27.83
N ASP A 831 3.92 16.01 -26.60
CA ASP A 831 4.48 17.30 -26.21
C ASP A 831 5.98 17.18 -25.93
N LEU A 832 6.78 17.93 -26.69
CA LEU A 832 8.24 17.96 -26.60
C LEU A 832 8.77 19.39 -26.31
N SER A 833 7.89 20.30 -25.91
CA SER A 833 8.19 21.72 -25.66
C SER A 833 9.33 21.92 -24.66
N ASN A 834 10.04 23.05 -24.69
CA ASN A 834 11.12 23.40 -23.77
C ASN A 834 12.29 22.37 -23.74
N ASN A 835 12.70 21.87 -24.91
CA ASN A 835 13.84 20.96 -25.09
C ASN A 835 14.71 21.41 -26.28
N ASP A 836 16.03 21.20 -26.24
CA ASP A 836 16.97 21.64 -27.29
C ASP A 836 17.01 20.66 -28.48
N LEU A 837 15.85 20.47 -29.12
CA LEU A 837 15.69 19.53 -30.24
C LEU A 837 16.38 20.03 -31.51
N GLN A 838 16.39 21.35 -31.72
CA GLN A 838 16.94 22.04 -32.90
C GLN A 838 16.29 21.57 -34.22
N ASP A 839 16.71 22.15 -35.34
CA ASP A 839 16.19 21.78 -36.67
C ASP A 839 16.53 20.33 -37.07
N SER A 840 17.58 19.75 -36.48
CA SER A 840 17.99 18.35 -36.64
C SER A 840 16.99 17.37 -36.00
N GLY A 841 16.47 17.66 -34.80
CA GLY A 841 15.47 16.84 -34.13
C GLY A 841 14.15 16.81 -34.90
N VAL A 842 13.65 17.98 -35.31
CA VAL A 842 12.41 18.07 -36.11
C VAL A 842 12.56 17.36 -37.46
N LYS A 843 13.74 17.41 -38.08
CA LYS A 843 14.04 16.66 -39.30
C LYS A 843 13.93 15.14 -39.08
N LEU A 844 14.55 14.61 -38.02
CA LEU A 844 14.49 13.18 -37.65
C LEU A 844 13.05 12.72 -37.34
N LEU A 845 12.28 13.51 -36.58
CA LEU A 845 10.89 13.19 -36.27
C LEU A 845 9.98 13.25 -37.50
N SER A 846 10.30 14.12 -38.47
CA SER A 846 9.48 14.32 -39.67
C SER A 846 9.27 13.04 -40.47
N ASP A 847 10.26 12.14 -40.53
CA ASP A 847 10.15 10.89 -41.27
C ASP A 847 9.16 9.90 -40.65
N GLY A 848 9.06 9.86 -39.31
CA GLY A 848 8.04 9.08 -38.62
C GLY A 848 6.63 9.64 -38.77
N LEU A 849 6.48 10.97 -38.81
CA LEU A 849 5.19 11.62 -39.04
C LEU A 849 4.61 11.38 -40.44
N LYS A 850 5.44 10.98 -41.43
CA LYS A 850 5.02 10.74 -42.83
C LYS A 850 4.40 9.35 -43.07
N ILE A 851 4.68 8.35 -42.22
CA ILE A 851 4.40 6.94 -42.49
C ILE A 851 3.45 6.36 -41.43
N ASN A 852 2.19 6.14 -41.80
CA ASN A 852 1.14 5.48 -40.98
C ASN A 852 0.89 6.06 -39.57
N CYS A 853 1.48 7.20 -39.25
CA CYS A 853 1.38 7.85 -37.95
C CYS A 853 -0.07 8.19 -37.56
N LYS A 854 -0.41 7.98 -36.28
CA LYS A 854 -1.73 8.27 -35.69
C LYS A 854 -1.80 9.63 -34.99
N LEU A 855 -0.68 10.36 -34.93
CA LEU A 855 -0.54 11.59 -34.15
C LEU A 855 -1.44 12.72 -34.70
N GLU A 856 -2.28 13.27 -33.81
CA GLU A 856 -3.24 14.34 -34.09
C GLU A 856 -2.80 15.67 -33.47
N ILE A 857 -1.94 15.66 -32.45
CA ILE A 857 -1.43 16.84 -31.74
C ILE A 857 0.08 16.71 -31.55
N LEU A 858 0.83 17.77 -31.92
CA LEU A 858 2.29 17.85 -31.72
C LEU A 858 2.68 19.26 -31.26
N ARG A 859 3.44 19.36 -30.17
CA ARG A 859 3.91 20.64 -29.61
C ARG A 859 5.43 20.68 -29.47
N PHE A 860 6.01 21.78 -29.96
CA PHE A 860 7.43 22.13 -29.94
C PHE A 860 7.63 23.57 -29.45
N SER A 861 6.86 24.04 -28.47
CA SER A 861 7.01 25.42 -27.98
C SER A 861 8.36 25.58 -27.30
N ILE A 862 9.16 26.60 -27.65
CA ILE A 862 10.54 26.79 -27.13
C ILE A 862 11.42 25.53 -27.38
N CYS A 863 11.71 25.24 -28.65
CA CYS A 863 12.55 24.08 -29.05
C CYS A 863 13.80 24.44 -29.87
N ASN A 864 14.20 25.72 -29.85
CA ASN A 864 15.32 26.27 -30.64
C ASN A 864 15.21 25.99 -32.15
N LEU A 865 13.99 26.02 -32.68
CA LEU A 865 13.71 25.78 -34.10
C LEU A 865 13.86 27.06 -34.94
N THR A 866 14.26 26.91 -36.19
CA THR A 866 14.37 28.01 -37.17
C THR A 866 13.48 27.75 -38.40
N ALA A 867 13.64 28.57 -39.44
CA ALA A 867 13.05 28.33 -40.75
C ALA A 867 13.40 26.94 -41.35
N GLN A 868 14.51 26.31 -40.94
CA GLN A 868 14.91 25.00 -41.48
C GLN A 868 14.01 23.85 -40.99
N SER A 869 13.47 23.92 -39.76
CA SER A 869 12.40 23.03 -39.28
C SER A 869 11.13 23.12 -40.11
N CYS A 870 10.83 24.32 -40.62
CA CYS A 870 9.62 24.58 -41.39
C CYS A 870 9.60 23.84 -42.75
N GLU A 871 10.76 23.58 -43.36
CA GLU A 871 10.86 22.72 -44.55
C GLU A 871 10.44 21.28 -44.22
N SER A 872 11.02 20.71 -43.15
CA SER A 872 10.71 19.35 -42.68
C SER A 872 9.23 19.21 -42.35
N LEU A 873 8.66 20.15 -41.59
CA LEU A 873 7.24 20.16 -41.22
C LEU A 873 6.31 20.41 -42.42
N SER A 874 6.69 21.26 -43.37
CA SER A 874 5.94 21.46 -44.62
C SER A 874 5.78 20.13 -45.39
N SER A 875 6.84 19.32 -45.46
CA SER A 875 6.77 17.98 -46.08
C SER A 875 5.86 16.99 -45.33
N VAL A 876 5.70 17.14 -44.02
CA VAL A 876 4.74 16.36 -43.20
C VAL A 876 3.30 16.82 -43.47
N LEU A 877 3.05 18.13 -43.51
CA LEU A 877 1.72 18.71 -43.76
C LEU A 877 1.18 18.39 -45.16
N GLN A 878 2.07 18.23 -46.16
CA GLN A 878 1.71 17.78 -47.51
C GLN A 878 1.49 16.26 -47.64
N SER A 879 1.89 15.45 -46.64
CA SER A 879 1.72 14.00 -46.69
C SER A 879 0.26 13.60 -46.55
N SER A 880 -0.27 12.87 -47.54
CA SER A 880 -1.65 12.32 -47.52
C SER A 880 -1.94 11.46 -46.29
N ASN A 881 -0.89 10.86 -45.71
CA ASN A 881 -0.97 9.98 -44.56
C ASN A 881 -1.13 10.74 -43.24
N SER A 882 -0.65 11.99 -43.18
CA SER A 882 -0.63 12.80 -41.96
C SER A 882 -2.01 12.91 -41.31
N ARG A 883 -2.04 12.82 -39.99
CA ARG A 883 -3.24 12.94 -39.15
C ARG A 883 -3.27 14.23 -38.33
N LEU A 884 -2.21 15.02 -38.39
CA LEU A 884 -2.00 16.18 -37.54
C LEU A 884 -3.12 17.22 -37.67
N ARG A 885 -3.66 17.62 -36.52
CA ARG A 885 -4.77 18.56 -36.34
C ARG A 885 -4.33 19.81 -35.58
N GLU A 886 -3.53 19.65 -34.53
CA GLU A 886 -2.87 20.75 -33.81
C GLU A 886 -1.35 20.67 -34.01
N LEU A 887 -0.75 21.81 -34.34
CA LEU A 887 0.69 22.01 -34.39
C LEU A 887 1.03 23.30 -33.63
N ASP A 888 1.77 23.17 -32.53
CA ASP A 888 2.30 24.31 -31.78
C ASP A 888 3.81 24.45 -32.02
N LEU A 889 4.22 25.60 -32.54
CA LEU A 889 5.60 26.01 -32.78
C LEU A 889 5.95 27.32 -32.07
N SER A 890 5.13 27.76 -31.11
CA SER A 890 5.27 29.04 -30.43
C SER A 890 6.68 29.27 -29.85
N ASN A 891 7.09 30.54 -29.77
CA ASN A 891 8.38 30.98 -29.22
C ASN A 891 9.65 30.44 -29.93
N ASN A 892 9.55 29.93 -31.16
CA ASN A 892 10.71 29.54 -31.97
C ASN A 892 11.07 30.64 -32.99
N ASP A 893 12.33 30.76 -33.37
CA ASP A 893 12.81 31.88 -34.19
C ASP A 893 12.67 31.61 -35.69
N LEU A 894 11.44 31.25 -36.10
CA LEU A 894 11.07 30.78 -37.45
C LEU A 894 11.10 31.86 -38.53
N GLN A 895 10.69 33.09 -38.18
CA GLN A 895 10.58 34.26 -39.07
C GLN A 895 9.63 34.05 -40.27
N ASP A 896 9.46 35.09 -41.09
CA ASP A 896 8.63 35.04 -42.31
C ASP A 896 9.12 33.97 -43.31
N SER A 897 10.40 33.65 -43.32
CA SER A 897 11.01 32.60 -44.13
C SER A 897 10.55 31.19 -43.73
N GLY A 898 10.44 30.90 -42.43
CA GLY A 898 9.84 29.66 -41.92
C GLY A 898 8.33 29.62 -42.18
N VAL A 899 7.63 30.73 -41.91
CA VAL A 899 6.19 30.85 -42.17
C VAL A 899 5.84 30.66 -43.65
N LYS A 900 6.70 31.10 -44.57
CA LYS A 900 6.59 30.84 -46.01
C LYS A 900 6.62 29.35 -46.35
N LEU A 901 7.58 28.62 -45.79
CA LEU A 901 7.73 27.17 -45.99
C LEU A 901 6.53 26.40 -45.42
N LEU A 902 6.06 26.74 -44.21
CA LEU A 902 4.82 26.18 -43.64
C LEU A 902 3.60 26.53 -44.49
N SER A 903 3.52 27.76 -45.00
CA SER A 903 2.43 28.22 -45.88
C SER A 903 2.37 27.43 -47.18
N ASP A 904 3.50 27.00 -47.75
CA ASP A 904 3.52 26.06 -48.88
C ASP A 904 3.07 24.63 -48.50
N GLY A 905 3.21 24.26 -47.22
CA GLY A 905 2.69 23.01 -46.67
C GLY A 905 1.15 23.00 -46.56
N LEU A 906 0.58 24.09 -46.06
CA LEU A 906 -0.86 24.26 -45.85
C LEU A 906 -1.70 24.25 -47.15
N LYS A 907 -1.10 24.58 -48.31
CA LYS A 907 -1.83 24.80 -49.58
C LYS A 907 -2.45 23.54 -50.22
N ARG A 908 -2.12 22.32 -49.78
CA ARG A 908 -2.47 21.07 -50.51
C ARG A 908 -2.94 19.95 -49.57
N ASN A 909 -4.26 19.75 -49.48
CA ASN A 909 -4.90 18.64 -48.74
C ASN A 909 -4.49 18.52 -47.25
N CYS A 910 -3.96 19.60 -46.66
CA CYS A 910 -3.52 19.61 -45.27
C CYS A 910 -4.72 19.55 -44.32
N LYS A 911 -4.67 18.65 -43.33
CA LYS A 911 -5.77 18.36 -42.38
C LYS A 911 -5.66 19.15 -41.08
N LEU A 912 -4.68 20.05 -40.97
CA LEU A 912 -4.43 20.85 -39.77
C LEU A 912 -5.61 21.79 -39.50
N GLU A 913 -6.10 21.80 -38.27
CA GLU A 913 -7.24 22.60 -37.82
C GLU A 913 -6.80 23.73 -36.86
N ILE A 914 -5.67 23.57 -36.16
CA ILE A 914 -5.07 24.52 -35.22
C ILE A 914 -3.57 24.69 -35.55
N LEU A 915 -3.12 25.93 -35.71
CA LEU A 915 -1.71 26.27 -35.89
C LEU A 915 -1.33 27.42 -34.95
N ARG A 916 -0.35 27.19 -34.08
CA ARG A 916 0.20 28.20 -33.17
C ARG A 916 1.62 28.55 -33.59
N LEU A 917 1.81 29.83 -33.91
CA LEU A 917 3.07 30.46 -34.32
C LEU A 917 3.42 31.62 -33.37
N SER A 918 2.82 31.62 -32.18
CA SER A 918 2.83 32.76 -31.26
C SER A 918 4.24 33.14 -30.82
N GLY A 919 4.69 34.34 -31.21
CA GLY A 919 6.02 34.86 -30.89
C GLY A 919 7.14 34.30 -31.77
N CYS A 920 6.83 33.89 -33.01
CA CYS A 920 7.80 33.35 -33.97
C CYS A 920 8.52 34.41 -34.84
N MET A 921 8.35 35.71 -34.50
CA MET A 921 8.83 36.87 -35.27
C MET A 921 8.18 36.96 -36.66
N VAL A 922 6.88 36.72 -36.74
CA VAL A 922 6.08 36.86 -37.96
C VAL A 922 5.76 38.33 -38.21
N THR A 923 6.00 38.83 -39.43
CA THR A 923 5.70 40.21 -39.84
C THR A 923 4.49 40.29 -40.78
N GLU A 924 4.25 41.46 -41.38
CA GLU A 924 3.27 41.63 -42.45
C GLU A 924 3.54 40.68 -43.64
N GLU A 925 4.81 40.33 -43.94
CA GLU A 925 5.16 39.44 -45.06
C GLU A 925 4.70 38.00 -44.79
N GLY A 926 4.97 37.46 -43.60
CA GLY A 926 4.49 36.15 -43.14
C GLY A 926 2.98 36.06 -43.12
N CYS A 927 2.30 37.13 -42.68
CA CYS A 927 0.84 37.24 -42.77
C CYS A 927 0.33 37.20 -44.21
N GLY A 928 1.09 37.74 -45.16
CA GLY A 928 0.85 37.61 -46.60
C GLY A 928 0.93 36.16 -47.09
N TYR A 929 1.97 35.41 -46.69
CA TYR A 929 2.11 33.99 -47.02
C TYR A 929 0.98 33.14 -46.41
N LEU A 930 0.61 33.38 -45.15
CA LEU A 930 -0.50 32.68 -44.47
C LEU A 930 -1.87 33.02 -45.11
N SER A 931 -2.15 34.29 -45.41
CA SER A 931 -3.40 34.69 -46.08
C SER A 931 -3.49 34.12 -47.51
N SER A 932 -2.35 33.95 -48.19
CA SER A 932 -2.26 33.20 -49.46
C SER A 932 -2.57 31.72 -49.27
N ALA A 933 -1.98 31.05 -48.27
CA ALA A 933 -2.28 29.65 -47.97
C ALA A 933 -3.77 29.43 -47.66
N LEU A 934 -4.36 30.25 -46.78
CA LEU A 934 -5.79 30.28 -46.42
C LEU A 934 -6.74 30.69 -47.57
N SER A 935 -6.21 31.05 -48.74
CA SER A 935 -6.98 31.22 -49.97
C SER A 935 -7.15 29.93 -50.77
N SER A 936 -6.41 28.88 -50.42
CA SER A 936 -6.43 27.58 -51.10
C SER A 936 -7.61 26.76 -50.61
N ASN A 937 -8.37 26.16 -51.52
CA ASN A 937 -9.54 25.35 -51.19
C ASN A 937 -9.30 23.86 -51.48
N PRO A 938 -9.67 22.94 -50.57
CA PRO A 938 -10.14 23.20 -49.21
C PRO A 938 -8.97 23.54 -48.27
N SER A 939 -9.19 24.51 -47.38
CA SER A 939 -8.37 24.71 -46.17
C SER A 939 -9.14 24.18 -44.97
N HIS A 940 -8.47 23.46 -44.08
CA HIS A 940 -9.08 22.92 -42.86
C HIS A 940 -8.73 23.71 -41.58
N LEU A 941 -7.84 24.70 -41.68
CA LEU A 941 -7.43 25.52 -40.53
C LEU A 941 -8.60 26.37 -40.01
N ARG A 942 -8.83 26.31 -38.70
CA ARG A 942 -9.88 27.02 -37.95
C ARG A 942 -9.30 28.00 -36.94
N GLU A 943 -8.24 27.61 -36.25
CA GLU A 943 -7.52 28.46 -35.30
C GLU A 943 -6.11 28.77 -35.82
N LEU A 944 -5.79 30.06 -35.84
CA LEU A 944 -4.45 30.58 -36.11
C LEU A 944 -4.02 31.51 -34.97
N ASP A 945 -2.89 31.20 -34.34
CA ASP A 945 -2.31 32.02 -33.29
C ASP A 945 -1.00 32.69 -33.72
N LEU A 946 -1.04 34.02 -33.78
CA LEU A 946 0.05 34.96 -34.06
C LEU A 946 0.11 36.04 -32.96
N SER A 947 -0.34 35.71 -31.74
CA SER A 947 -0.13 36.59 -30.59
C SER A 947 1.36 36.69 -30.27
N TYR A 948 1.80 37.86 -29.80
CA TYR A 948 3.20 38.19 -29.54
C TYR A 948 4.12 38.29 -30.77
N ASP A 949 3.58 38.34 -31.97
CA ASP A 949 4.30 38.64 -33.22
C ASP A 949 4.21 40.13 -33.61
N HIS A 950 4.61 40.48 -34.84
CA HIS A 950 4.46 41.81 -35.44
C HIS A 950 3.66 41.79 -36.76
N PRO A 951 2.43 41.24 -36.79
CA PRO A 951 1.64 41.07 -38.02
C PRO A 951 1.24 42.40 -38.71
N GLY A 952 1.31 43.52 -38.01
CA GLY A 952 1.04 44.87 -38.52
C GLY A 952 -0.41 45.13 -38.97
N ASP A 953 -0.75 46.40 -39.17
CA ASP A 953 -2.09 46.81 -39.62
C ASP A 953 -2.47 46.16 -40.97
N SER A 954 -1.51 45.92 -41.86
CA SER A 954 -1.77 45.34 -43.17
C SER A 954 -1.92 43.82 -43.10
N GLY A 955 -1.08 43.11 -42.33
CA GLY A 955 -1.18 41.67 -42.13
C GLY A 955 -2.41 41.27 -41.32
N VAL A 956 -2.72 41.99 -40.22
CA VAL A 956 -3.98 41.84 -39.46
C VAL A 956 -5.19 42.00 -40.39
N LYS A 957 -5.18 42.99 -41.29
CA LYS A 957 -6.25 43.27 -42.26
C LYS A 957 -6.30 42.26 -43.42
N LEU A 958 -5.20 41.57 -43.73
CA LEU A 958 -5.14 40.47 -44.70
C LEU A 958 -5.66 39.15 -44.11
N LEU A 959 -5.39 38.88 -42.83
CA LEU A 959 -5.87 37.69 -42.12
C LEU A 959 -7.30 37.84 -41.61
N SER A 960 -7.72 39.02 -41.15
CA SER A 960 -9.11 39.29 -40.73
C SER A 960 -10.13 39.08 -41.86
N LYS A 961 -9.72 39.27 -43.12
CA LYS A 961 -10.56 38.93 -44.30
C LYS A 961 -10.81 37.43 -44.46
N LYS A 962 -10.06 36.57 -43.74
CA LYS A 962 -10.17 35.11 -43.73
C LYS A 962 -10.98 34.57 -42.54
N LEU A 963 -11.56 35.43 -41.69
CA LEU A 963 -12.49 35.04 -40.60
C LEU A 963 -13.80 34.38 -41.07
N LYS A 964 -14.00 34.17 -42.38
CA LYS A 964 -15.04 33.28 -42.91
C LYS A 964 -14.62 31.80 -42.97
N ASN A 965 -13.33 31.53 -42.79
CA ASN A 965 -12.70 30.22 -42.83
C ASN A 965 -12.07 29.86 -41.46
N LEU A 966 -11.73 30.86 -40.64
CA LEU A 966 -11.18 30.70 -39.29
C LEU A 966 -12.26 30.95 -38.24
N ASP A 967 -12.44 29.99 -37.32
CA ASP A 967 -13.27 30.11 -36.12
C ASP A 967 -12.61 31.03 -35.07
N LYS A 968 -11.26 31.09 -35.03
CA LYS A 968 -10.48 31.93 -34.10
C LYS A 968 -9.17 32.43 -34.73
N LEU A 969 -8.84 33.69 -34.46
CA LEU A 969 -7.61 34.35 -34.93
C LEU A 969 -7.05 35.24 -33.81
N ASN A 970 -5.90 34.85 -33.26
CA ASN A 970 -5.17 35.65 -32.27
C ASN A 970 -4.04 36.41 -32.99
N VAL A 971 -3.99 37.74 -32.84
CA VAL A 971 -3.01 38.64 -33.51
C VAL A 971 -2.56 39.81 -32.61
N ASP A 972 -2.68 39.64 -31.28
CA ASP A 972 -2.27 40.68 -30.32
C ASP A 972 -0.76 40.91 -30.37
N HIS A 973 -0.33 42.16 -30.61
CA HIS A 973 1.03 42.48 -31.01
C HIS A 973 1.69 43.53 -30.11
N GLY A 974 2.83 43.18 -29.52
CA GLY A 974 3.51 44.00 -28.51
C GLY A 974 4.38 45.16 -29.04
N GLY A 975 4.22 45.54 -30.32
CA GLY A 975 5.09 46.50 -31.00
C GLY A 975 6.31 45.85 -31.67
N GLU A 976 7.27 46.66 -32.12
CA GLU A 976 8.45 46.22 -32.88
C GLU A 976 9.41 45.33 -32.07
N SER A 977 9.40 45.42 -30.73
CA SER A 977 10.21 44.59 -29.84
C SER A 977 9.98 43.08 -30.01
N ARG A 978 8.81 42.68 -30.55
CA ARG A 978 8.48 41.29 -30.87
C ARG A 978 9.31 40.67 -32.00
N ILE A 979 10.03 41.48 -32.77
CA ILE A 979 10.96 41.04 -33.84
C ILE A 979 12.39 40.80 -33.28
N THR A 980 12.53 40.66 -31.96
CA THR A 980 13.81 40.28 -31.31
C THR A 980 13.92 38.75 -31.22
N ALA A 981 15.13 38.20 -31.36
CA ALA A 981 15.39 36.78 -31.13
C ALA A 981 15.24 36.39 -29.65
N GLY A 982 14.87 35.13 -29.39
CA GLY A 982 14.76 34.57 -28.04
C GLY A 982 13.85 35.33 -27.06
N LEU A 983 14.07 35.14 -25.76
CA LEU A 983 13.19 35.66 -24.70
C LEU A 983 13.21 37.19 -24.56
N HIS A 984 14.23 37.88 -25.09
CA HIS A 984 14.27 39.34 -25.13
C HIS A 984 13.08 39.97 -25.88
N LYS A 985 12.40 39.21 -26.77
CA LYS A 985 11.15 39.65 -27.42
C LYS A 985 10.01 39.91 -26.43
N TYR A 986 10.11 39.38 -25.21
CA TYR A 986 9.19 39.59 -24.09
C TYR A 986 9.67 40.63 -23.07
N SER A 987 10.77 41.35 -23.35
CA SER A 987 11.38 42.33 -22.44
C SER A 987 10.37 43.31 -21.84
N HIS A 988 10.31 43.34 -20.51
CA HIS A 988 9.45 44.20 -19.72
C HIS A 988 10.31 45.05 -18.78
N GLN A 989 10.07 46.37 -18.76
CA GLN A 989 10.79 47.27 -17.83
C GLN A 989 10.01 47.38 -16.52
N LEU A 990 10.71 47.19 -15.40
CA LEU A 990 10.15 47.20 -14.05
C LEU A 990 10.67 48.40 -13.24
N THR A 991 9.89 48.84 -12.27
CA THR A 991 10.28 49.81 -11.25
C THR A 991 9.83 49.36 -9.86
N LEU A 992 10.68 49.58 -8.86
CA LEU A 992 10.47 49.14 -7.48
C LEU A 992 9.51 50.08 -6.75
N ASP A 993 8.51 49.54 -6.05
CA ASP A 993 7.46 50.37 -5.45
C ASP A 993 7.81 50.89 -4.06
N LEU A 994 7.97 52.21 -3.95
CA LEU A 994 8.22 52.97 -2.71
C LEU A 994 7.16 52.75 -1.61
N ASN A 995 5.98 52.23 -1.97
CA ASN A 995 4.92 51.91 -1.01
C ASN A 995 5.04 50.51 -0.40
N THR A 996 5.85 49.61 -0.99
CA THR A 996 6.08 48.24 -0.49
C THR A 996 7.44 48.10 0.18
N VAL A 997 8.47 48.79 -0.33
CA VAL A 997 9.87 48.66 0.10
C VAL A 997 10.09 48.82 1.61
N ASN A 998 10.88 47.94 2.21
CA ASN A 998 11.26 48.03 3.61
C ASN A 998 12.09 49.28 3.96
N LYS A 999 12.06 49.73 5.22
CA LYS A 999 12.78 50.92 5.69
C LYS A 999 14.32 50.81 5.64
N TYR A 1000 14.88 49.60 5.62
CA TYR A 1000 16.32 49.34 5.48
C TYR A 1000 16.77 49.09 4.03
N LEU A 1001 15.87 49.22 3.06
CA LEU A 1001 16.16 49.04 1.63
C LEU A 1001 16.10 50.40 0.91
N ARG A 1002 17.25 50.88 0.44
CA ARG A 1002 17.32 52.10 -0.35
C ARG A 1002 17.02 51.83 -1.82
N LEU A 1003 16.09 52.59 -2.39
CA LEU A 1003 15.87 52.61 -3.84
C LEU A 1003 16.69 53.73 -4.49
N SER A 1004 17.22 53.46 -5.67
CA SER A 1004 18.03 54.39 -6.46
C SER A 1004 17.84 54.15 -7.97
N GLU A 1005 18.51 54.96 -8.80
CA GLU A 1005 18.44 54.92 -10.27
C GLU A 1005 17.00 54.86 -10.83
N SER A 1006 16.17 55.83 -10.45
CA SER A 1006 14.74 55.88 -10.80
C SER A 1006 13.96 54.63 -10.35
N ASN A 1007 14.27 54.14 -9.15
CA ASN A 1007 13.75 52.92 -8.54
C ASN A 1007 14.04 51.63 -9.35
N ARG A 1008 15.23 51.53 -9.96
CA ARG A 1008 15.69 50.29 -10.64
C ARG A 1008 16.74 49.53 -9.85
N VAL A 1009 17.52 50.23 -9.02
CA VAL A 1009 18.53 49.62 -8.14
C VAL A 1009 18.04 49.65 -6.70
N ILE A 1010 18.15 48.49 -6.03
CA ILE A 1010 17.92 48.28 -4.61
C ILE A 1010 19.26 48.06 -3.90
N THR A 1011 19.42 48.64 -2.71
CA THR A 1011 20.62 48.44 -1.87
C THR A 1011 20.21 48.31 -0.41
N PHE A 1012 20.65 47.23 0.26
CA PHE A 1012 20.48 47.10 1.70
C PHE A 1012 21.40 48.10 2.43
N ILE A 1013 20.89 48.73 3.50
CA ILE A 1013 21.66 49.65 4.34
C ILE A 1013 21.24 49.59 5.81
N LEU A 1014 22.20 49.82 6.71
CA LEU A 1014 22.00 49.80 8.17
C LEU A 1014 21.23 51.03 8.73
N THR A 1015 20.63 51.88 7.89
CA THR A 1015 19.98 53.13 8.32
C THR A 1015 18.58 53.27 7.74
N ASP A 1016 17.59 53.48 8.62
CA ASP A 1016 16.18 53.70 8.26
C ASP A 1016 16.04 54.92 7.33
N GLN A 1017 15.42 54.71 6.16
CA GLN A 1017 15.21 55.75 5.14
C GLN A 1017 14.05 56.72 5.44
N GLN A 1018 13.37 56.56 6.58
CA GLN A 1018 12.21 57.36 7.01
C GLN A 1018 11.09 57.42 5.96
N TYR A 1019 10.91 56.33 5.19
CA TYR A 1019 9.79 56.21 4.28
C TYR A 1019 8.46 56.27 5.07
N PRO A 1020 7.45 57.04 4.60
CA PRO A 1020 6.15 57.12 5.26
C PRO A 1020 5.52 55.75 5.50
N ASP A 1021 4.85 55.59 6.64
CA ASP A 1021 4.12 54.36 6.94
C ASP A 1021 2.97 54.18 5.94
N HIS A 1022 2.84 52.95 5.44
CA HIS A 1022 1.92 52.59 4.37
C HIS A 1022 1.47 51.13 4.59
N PRO A 1023 0.19 50.77 4.37
CA PRO A 1023 -0.31 49.42 4.63
C PRO A 1023 0.42 48.34 3.81
N ASP A 1024 0.79 48.63 2.56
CA ASP A 1024 1.54 47.70 1.70
C ASP A 1024 3.03 47.52 2.09
N ARG A 1025 3.57 48.24 3.09
CA ARG A 1025 5.02 48.24 3.38
C ARG A 1025 5.44 46.96 4.11
N PHE A 1026 6.44 46.23 3.61
CA PHE A 1026 6.98 45.04 4.28
C PHE A 1026 7.79 45.39 5.53
N ASP A 1027 7.64 44.59 6.60
CA ASP A 1027 8.49 44.69 7.81
C ASP A 1027 9.85 43.97 7.64
N VAL A 1028 9.89 42.92 6.82
CA VAL A 1028 11.09 42.18 6.38
C VAL A 1028 11.76 42.85 5.18
N PHE A 1029 13.01 42.50 4.85
CA PHE A 1029 13.84 43.17 3.83
C PHE A 1029 13.42 42.88 2.38
N GLN A 1030 12.18 43.24 2.04
CA GLN A 1030 11.54 42.96 0.76
C GLN A 1030 11.01 44.22 0.04
N VAL A 1031 10.79 44.06 -1.27
CA VAL A 1031 10.09 45.01 -2.14
C VAL A 1031 9.35 44.24 -3.25
N LEU A 1032 8.23 44.79 -3.73
CA LEU A 1032 7.58 44.39 -4.98
C LEU A 1032 7.77 45.49 -6.04
N CYS A 1033 7.76 45.08 -7.31
CA CYS A 1033 7.64 46.01 -8.42
C CYS A 1033 6.25 46.65 -8.47
N ARG A 1034 6.16 47.81 -9.10
CA ARG A 1034 4.92 48.55 -9.31
C ARG A 1034 4.07 47.93 -10.42
N GLU A 1035 4.74 47.44 -11.45
CA GLU A 1035 4.15 46.82 -12.63
C GLU A 1035 3.79 45.35 -12.34
N SER A 1036 2.59 44.94 -12.76
CA SER A 1036 2.20 43.53 -12.78
C SER A 1036 2.61 42.88 -14.10
N VAL A 1037 3.25 41.72 -14.04
CA VAL A 1037 3.49 40.88 -15.21
C VAL A 1037 2.27 40.00 -15.49
N CYS A 1038 1.82 39.99 -16.75
CA CYS A 1038 0.65 39.26 -17.22
C CYS A 1038 0.82 38.91 -18.70
N GLY A 1039 0.25 37.79 -19.15
CA GLY A 1039 0.63 37.17 -20.42
C GLY A 1039 2.10 36.74 -20.41
N ARG A 1040 2.82 36.95 -21.52
CA ARG A 1040 4.27 36.70 -21.63
C ARG A 1040 5.12 37.92 -21.30
N CYS A 1041 5.93 37.81 -20.25
CA CYS A 1041 6.92 38.82 -19.84
C CYS A 1041 8.29 38.18 -19.56
N TYR A 1042 9.36 38.87 -19.95
CA TYR A 1042 10.74 38.55 -19.61
C TYR A 1042 11.44 39.77 -19.03
N TRP A 1043 12.27 39.59 -18.00
CA TRP A 1043 13.12 40.64 -17.46
C TRP A 1043 14.40 40.05 -16.85
N GLU A 1044 15.39 40.89 -16.61
CA GLU A 1044 16.71 40.48 -16.16
C GLU A 1044 17.14 41.30 -14.94
N ILE A 1045 17.81 40.64 -13.99
CA ILE A 1045 18.33 41.26 -12.77
C ILE A 1045 19.80 40.87 -12.63
N GLU A 1046 20.67 41.85 -12.41
CA GLU A 1046 22.05 41.64 -11.98
C GLU A 1046 22.15 41.90 -10.47
N TRP A 1047 22.86 41.04 -9.73
CA TRP A 1047 23.02 41.17 -8.28
C TRP A 1047 24.50 41.09 -7.85
N SER A 1048 24.80 41.66 -6.68
CA SER A 1048 26.15 41.69 -6.13
C SER A 1048 26.12 41.67 -4.61
N GLY A 1049 27.00 40.87 -4.02
CA GLY A 1049 27.18 40.66 -2.57
C GLY A 1049 27.85 39.31 -2.35
N ASP A 1050 28.08 38.95 -1.09
CA ASP A 1050 28.53 37.60 -0.71
C ASP A 1050 27.43 36.80 0.03
N SER A 1051 26.37 37.48 0.45
CA SER A 1051 25.11 36.90 0.90
C SER A 1051 24.21 36.44 -0.26
N ARG A 1052 23.12 35.77 0.08
CA ARG A 1052 22.07 35.40 -0.88
C ARG A 1052 21.17 36.58 -1.24
N VAL A 1053 20.53 36.51 -2.40
CA VAL A 1053 19.36 37.31 -2.77
C VAL A 1053 18.21 36.39 -3.17
N SER A 1054 16.96 36.82 -3.00
CA SER A 1054 15.79 36.06 -3.46
C SER A 1054 15.07 36.82 -4.58
N ILE A 1055 15.04 36.23 -5.78
CA ILE A 1055 14.35 36.76 -6.97
C ILE A 1055 13.01 36.05 -7.05
N THR A 1056 11.93 36.80 -6.88
CA THR A 1056 10.58 36.25 -6.63
C THR A 1056 9.58 36.73 -7.67
N VAL A 1057 8.56 35.92 -7.91
CA VAL A 1057 7.28 36.36 -8.49
C VAL A 1057 6.17 36.03 -7.49
N SER A 1058 5.28 36.99 -7.23
CA SER A 1058 4.30 36.91 -6.12
C SER A 1058 2.93 37.50 -6.50
N TYR A 1059 1.86 36.98 -5.92
CA TYR A 1059 0.56 37.66 -5.93
C TYR A 1059 0.59 38.90 -5.02
N LYS A 1060 -0.19 39.93 -5.37
CA LYS A 1060 -0.28 41.15 -4.55
C LYS A 1060 -0.85 40.89 -3.14
N SER A 1061 -1.59 39.80 -2.96
CA SER A 1061 -2.23 39.34 -1.72
C SER A 1061 -1.27 38.83 -0.63
N ILE A 1062 0.02 38.61 -0.92
CA ILE A 1062 1.00 38.17 0.10
C ILE A 1062 1.01 39.10 1.34
N SER A 1063 1.06 38.53 2.55
CA SER A 1063 1.11 39.33 3.78
C SER A 1063 2.30 40.28 3.79
N ARG A 1064 2.13 41.47 4.37
CA ARG A 1064 3.19 42.49 4.53
C ARG A 1064 3.80 42.50 5.93
N LYS A 1065 3.10 41.90 6.90
CA LYS A 1065 3.37 42.00 8.35
C LYS A 1065 3.46 40.58 8.91
N GLY A 1066 4.61 40.22 9.46
CA GLY A 1066 4.88 38.84 9.89
C GLY A 1066 4.33 38.47 11.26
N GLY A 1067 4.11 39.46 12.14
CA GLY A 1067 3.58 39.24 13.50
C GLY A 1067 4.45 38.37 14.43
N GLY A 1068 5.66 38.00 13.99
CA GLY A 1068 6.54 37.04 14.66
C GLY A 1068 6.75 35.72 13.89
N GLY A 1069 6.05 35.52 12.76
CA GLY A 1069 6.22 34.37 11.86
C GLY A 1069 6.58 34.76 10.42
N TYR A 1070 6.93 33.75 9.61
CA TYR A 1070 7.50 33.93 8.27
C TYR A 1070 6.47 34.11 7.13
N GLU A 1071 5.17 34.15 7.40
CA GLU A 1071 4.13 34.19 6.34
C GLU A 1071 4.19 35.43 5.42
N CYS A 1072 4.89 36.50 5.80
CA CYS A 1072 5.12 37.66 4.94
C CYS A 1072 6.38 37.54 4.05
N GLU A 1073 7.21 36.52 4.23
CA GLU A 1073 8.43 36.30 3.44
C GLU A 1073 8.18 35.52 2.14
N PHE A 1074 8.94 35.86 1.10
CA PHE A 1074 8.84 35.25 -0.22
C PHE A 1074 9.25 33.77 -0.21
N GLY A 1075 8.40 32.92 -0.77
CA GLY A 1075 8.57 31.47 -0.81
C GLY A 1075 8.09 30.73 0.44
N PHE A 1076 7.81 31.40 1.56
CA PHE A 1076 7.26 30.78 2.78
C PHE A 1076 5.74 30.55 2.74
N ASN A 1077 5.09 30.83 1.60
CA ASN A 1077 3.64 30.74 1.40
C ASN A 1077 3.32 30.32 -0.05
N ASP A 1078 2.06 29.96 -0.28
CA ASP A 1078 1.51 29.63 -1.61
C ASP A 1078 1.32 30.86 -2.53
N GLN A 1079 1.53 32.07 -2.01
CA GLN A 1079 1.35 33.32 -2.75
C GLN A 1079 2.58 33.71 -3.59
N SER A 1080 3.71 33.02 -3.44
CA SER A 1080 4.99 33.43 -4.04
C SER A 1080 5.94 32.30 -4.42
N TRP A 1081 6.68 32.49 -5.51
CA TRP A 1081 7.66 31.56 -6.09
C TRP A 1081 9.03 32.23 -6.14
N SER A 1082 10.00 31.72 -5.37
CA SER A 1082 11.23 32.42 -5.03
C SER A 1082 12.49 31.62 -5.41
N LEU A 1083 13.32 32.17 -6.30
CA LEU A 1083 14.67 31.67 -6.56
C LEU A 1083 15.68 32.36 -5.65
N ASN A 1084 16.25 31.63 -4.71
CA ASN A 1084 17.35 32.07 -3.86
C ASN A 1084 18.67 31.86 -4.61
N CYS A 1085 19.36 32.95 -4.94
CA CYS A 1085 20.67 32.95 -5.55
C CYS A 1085 21.72 33.14 -4.45
N PHE A 1086 22.63 32.18 -4.29
CA PHE A 1086 23.83 32.28 -3.45
C PHE A 1086 25.07 32.37 -4.38
N PRO A 1087 26.24 32.82 -3.90
CA PRO A 1087 27.45 32.84 -4.73
C PRO A 1087 27.92 31.46 -5.22
N SER A 1088 27.48 30.37 -4.59
CA SER A 1088 27.94 29.00 -4.85
C SER A 1088 26.83 28.01 -5.23
N ARG A 1089 25.55 28.39 -5.17
CA ARG A 1089 24.41 27.51 -5.50
C ARG A 1089 23.12 28.31 -5.74
N TYR A 1090 22.14 27.67 -6.39
CA TYR A 1090 20.76 28.13 -6.39
C TYR A 1090 19.88 27.25 -5.47
N SER A 1091 18.80 27.81 -4.92
CA SER A 1091 17.69 27.01 -4.39
C SER A 1091 16.34 27.67 -4.64
N PHE A 1092 15.39 26.89 -5.12
CA PHE A 1092 14.02 27.33 -5.30
C PHE A 1092 13.22 27.18 -3.99
N ARG A 1093 12.23 28.04 -3.75
CA ARG A 1093 11.34 27.94 -2.58
C ARG A 1093 9.92 28.41 -2.90
N HIS A 1094 8.94 27.62 -2.49
CA HIS A 1094 7.50 27.91 -2.59
C HIS A 1094 6.75 27.18 -1.47
N ASN A 1095 5.76 27.82 -0.85
CA ASN A 1095 4.96 27.24 0.25
C ASN A 1095 5.79 26.58 1.37
N ASP A 1096 6.88 27.25 1.77
CA ASP A 1096 7.94 26.83 2.72
C ASP A 1096 8.77 25.58 2.32
N ILE A 1097 8.40 24.89 1.24
CA ILE A 1097 9.21 23.84 0.64
C ILE A 1097 10.40 24.49 -0.10
N GLN A 1098 11.63 24.16 0.31
CA GLN A 1098 12.85 24.53 -0.40
C GLN A 1098 13.41 23.33 -1.19
N THR A 1099 13.72 23.57 -2.46
CA THR A 1099 14.44 22.67 -3.36
C THR A 1099 15.84 23.23 -3.61
N ASP A 1100 16.89 22.55 -3.17
CA ASP A 1100 18.26 22.89 -3.58
C ASP A 1100 18.48 22.37 -5.01
N LEU A 1101 18.99 23.23 -5.92
CA LEU A 1101 19.00 22.96 -7.35
C LEU A 1101 20.39 22.46 -7.82
N PRO A 1102 20.46 21.44 -8.71
CA PRO A 1102 21.72 20.85 -9.18
C PRO A 1102 22.40 21.66 -10.29
N VAL A 1103 22.30 22.99 -10.25
CA VAL A 1103 22.83 23.92 -11.27
C VAL A 1103 23.84 24.86 -10.63
N GLU A 1104 25.06 24.89 -11.16
CA GLU A 1104 26.12 25.78 -10.68
C GLU A 1104 25.87 27.24 -11.12
N PRO A 1105 26.11 28.27 -10.27
CA PRO A 1105 25.98 29.67 -10.67
C PRO A 1105 27.06 30.12 -11.67
N ILE A 1106 26.72 30.09 -12.95
CA ILE A 1106 27.59 30.56 -14.04
C ILE A 1106 27.60 32.11 -14.15
N SER A 1107 26.56 32.77 -13.66
CA SER A 1107 26.39 34.23 -13.72
C SER A 1107 25.62 34.79 -12.52
N ARG A 1108 25.94 36.05 -12.17
CA ARG A 1108 25.16 36.89 -11.25
C ARG A 1108 24.03 37.67 -11.94
N ARG A 1109 23.87 37.51 -13.26
CA ARG A 1109 22.74 38.05 -14.04
C ARG A 1109 21.71 36.94 -14.28
N ILE A 1110 20.49 37.16 -13.81
CA ILE A 1110 19.41 36.18 -13.81
C ILE A 1110 18.26 36.71 -14.68
N GLY A 1111 17.89 35.93 -15.69
CA GLY A 1111 16.70 36.17 -16.50
C GLY A 1111 15.49 35.47 -15.88
N VAL A 1112 14.33 36.13 -15.88
CA VAL A 1112 13.06 35.56 -15.41
C VAL A 1112 12.04 35.69 -16.51
N PHE A 1113 11.46 34.56 -16.92
CA PHE A 1113 10.38 34.48 -17.90
C PHE A 1113 9.09 33.99 -17.23
N VAL A 1114 7.98 34.65 -17.55
CA VAL A 1114 6.64 34.24 -17.16
C VAL A 1114 5.80 34.12 -18.43
N ASP A 1115 5.18 32.96 -18.64
CA ASP A 1115 3.95 32.86 -19.43
C ASP A 1115 2.79 32.58 -18.46
N HIS A 1116 2.05 33.64 -18.15
CA HIS A 1116 0.92 33.59 -17.23
C HIS A 1116 -0.19 32.65 -17.75
N SER A 1117 -0.35 32.54 -19.07
CA SER A 1117 -1.42 31.76 -19.72
C SER A 1117 -1.08 30.27 -19.82
N ALA A 1118 0.19 29.93 -20.02
CA ALA A 1118 0.70 28.55 -20.00
C ALA A 1118 1.11 28.10 -18.58
N GLY A 1119 0.82 28.89 -17.54
CA GLY A 1119 1.15 28.56 -16.16
C GLY A 1119 2.64 28.39 -15.88
N THR A 1120 3.51 29.02 -16.68
CA THR A 1120 4.95 28.74 -16.69
C THR A 1120 5.76 29.89 -16.11
N LEU A 1121 6.65 29.61 -15.16
CA LEU A 1121 7.64 30.54 -14.61
C LEU A 1121 9.03 29.89 -14.71
N SER A 1122 9.93 30.48 -15.50
CA SER A 1122 11.28 29.97 -15.76
C SER A 1122 12.35 30.96 -15.37
N PHE A 1123 13.43 30.47 -14.75
CA PHE A 1123 14.60 31.25 -14.34
C PHE A 1123 15.83 30.79 -15.11
N TYR A 1124 16.66 31.72 -15.56
CA TYR A 1124 17.84 31.48 -16.40
C TYR A 1124 19.08 32.17 -15.85
N SER A 1125 20.25 31.53 -15.95
CA SER A 1125 21.55 32.19 -15.76
C SER A 1125 21.95 32.82 -17.09
N VAL A 1126 22.25 34.12 -17.09
CA VAL A 1126 22.49 34.89 -18.32
C VAL A 1126 23.94 35.32 -18.40
N SER A 1127 24.62 34.83 -19.43
CA SER A 1127 26.02 35.12 -19.79
C SER A 1127 26.07 35.53 -21.28
N ASP A 1128 27.10 35.11 -22.03
CA ASP A 1128 27.05 35.11 -23.50
C ASP A 1128 25.96 34.15 -24.06
N THR A 1129 25.46 33.25 -23.22
CA THR A 1129 24.31 32.37 -23.48
C THR A 1129 23.35 32.34 -22.29
N MET A 1130 22.09 31.94 -22.53
CA MET A 1130 21.09 31.69 -21.47
C MET A 1130 21.05 30.20 -21.15
N SER A 1131 21.33 29.82 -19.90
CA SER A 1131 21.12 28.46 -19.40
C SER A 1131 19.93 28.42 -18.44
N LEU A 1132 19.10 27.37 -18.51
CA LEU A 1132 17.95 27.22 -17.61
C LEU A 1132 18.44 26.82 -16.20
N ILE A 1133 17.96 27.52 -15.18
CA ILE A 1133 18.21 27.20 -13.76
C ILE A 1133 17.06 26.33 -13.21
N HIS A 1134 15.81 26.76 -13.45
CA HIS A 1134 14.62 26.08 -12.94
C HIS A 1134 13.35 26.56 -13.66
N THR A 1135 12.35 25.69 -13.78
CA THR A 1135 11.00 26.06 -14.22
C THR A 1135 9.95 25.48 -13.29
N VAL A 1136 8.94 26.29 -12.97
CA VAL A 1136 7.71 25.91 -12.28
C VAL A 1136 6.58 25.91 -13.29
N GLN A 1137 5.75 24.87 -13.26
CA GLN A 1137 4.46 24.81 -13.95
C GLN A 1137 3.34 24.79 -12.91
N THR A 1138 2.43 25.77 -12.96
CA THR A 1138 1.37 25.98 -11.96
C THR A 1138 0.24 26.87 -12.51
N THR A 1139 -0.97 26.80 -11.95
CA THR A 1139 -2.09 27.64 -12.40
C THR A 1139 -2.06 29.00 -11.70
N PHE A 1140 -1.71 30.07 -12.43
CA PHE A 1140 -1.73 31.43 -11.90
C PHE A 1140 -3.14 32.01 -11.86
N THR A 1141 -3.65 32.32 -10.66
CA THR A 1141 -5.05 32.74 -10.43
C THR A 1141 -5.23 34.26 -10.30
N GLN A 1142 -4.13 35.03 -10.18
CA GLN A 1142 -4.13 36.49 -10.10
C GLN A 1142 -2.98 37.09 -10.94
N PRO A 1143 -2.99 38.40 -11.23
CA PRO A 1143 -1.82 39.10 -11.76
C PRO A 1143 -0.61 38.95 -10.86
N LEU A 1144 0.55 38.74 -11.47
CA LEU A 1144 1.81 38.49 -10.79
C LEU A 1144 2.64 39.77 -10.67
N TYR A 1145 3.40 39.89 -9.59
CA TYR A 1145 4.29 41.02 -9.31
C TYR A 1145 5.70 40.49 -9.03
N PRO A 1146 6.72 40.91 -9.80
CA PRO A 1146 8.11 40.60 -9.49
C PRO A 1146 8.51 41.23 -8.15
N GLY A 1147 9.31 40.53 -7.34
CA GLY A 1147 9.70 40.95 -6.00
C GLY A 1147 11.10 40.48 -5.63
N PHE A 1148 11.71 41.16 -4.67
CA PHE A 1148 13.10 40.93 -4.27
C PHE A 1148 13.26 40.93 -2.75
N TYR A 1149 14.01 39.96 -2.23
CA TYR A 1149 14.57 39.98 -0.87
C TYR A 1149 16.09 40.23 -0.98
N VAL A 1150 16.61 41.17 -0.19
CA VAL A 1150 18.07 41.39 -0.05
C VAL A 1150 18.49 41.10 1.39
N PHE A 1151 19.46 40.20 1.56
CA PHE A 1151 19.99 39.83 2.88
C PHE A 1151 21.15 40.76 3.31
N LEU A 1152 21.40 40.80 4.62
CA LEU A 1152 22.50 41.53 5.23
C LEU A 1152 23.83 40.82 4.94
N ASP A 1153 24.76 41.50 4.26
CA ASP A 1153 26.17 41.08 4.25
C ASP A 1153 26.77 41.24 5.66
N HIS A 1154 27.24 40.13 6.22
CA HIS A 1154 28.02 40.10 7.46
C HIS A 1154 29.48 40.49 7.16
N GLN A 1155 29.81 41.77 7.37
CA GLN A 1155 31.18 42.27 7.56
C GLN A 1155 31.50 42.44 9.06
#